data_AF-A0A3D4TF77-F1
#
_entry.id   AF-A0A3D4TF77-F1
#
_cell.length_a   1.000
_cell.length_b   1.000
_cell.length_c   1.000
_cell.angle_alpha   90.00
_cell.angle_beta   90.00
_cell.angle_gamma   90.00
#
_symmetry.space_group_name_H-M   'P 1'
#
loop_
_entity.id
_entity.type
_entity.pdbx_description
1 polymer ?
#
loop_
_entity_poly.entity_id
_entity_poly.type
_entity_poly.pdbx_seq_one_letter_code
_entity_poly.pdbx_strand_id
1 'polypeptide(L)'
;MLALLKRLLFILILTTAFAGCVYAQKTVQTDVLVIGGGVGGTAAGIQAARLGVKVIVAEESVWLGGMMTAAGVSAFDGNHNMPSGIWGEFRAALYKVYGGPNKVATGWVSNTQFEPHVGDSIVKSMVKALPNLSVLYRHRFVSIIKEQQRVKGAVLRNLQSNQLVRVMAKQVIDATELGDVLAAAGAGYDLGMEASSQTGEDVQVPETNDIIQDLTYVAILKDYGPNVDCTIVKPAGYDPDEFDGACTNYYKDKRRIAPNVDAKKMLDYGRLPNKKYMLNWPGYGNDIYLNIVKLDDVARERELEKAKQMTLRFIYFIQHQLGFKHLGLADDEFPTADRLALMPYHREGRRVKGLVRFNIKHIASPYSNGMPVYRTGIAVGDYPIDHHHRKNPAAPQHLGFYPVPSFSVPLGSLIPKAIKGLIIAEKGISVSNVVNGTTRLQPCVMMIGQAAGALAAITVQEKKDAAAIPVRKVQAQLLNQGAYIMPFYDVKIGHPHFAAVQRIGATGILRGTGKPNAWANQTWFYPDSPIQSDRLAEDIKPFTNKSIAAKGNLTAQDALSITQAIAQKFQVKNEWAWGDADKLQVQLAVQWKNWGFGEWRNDVPITRLQFAVLLDAMVNPFALLPVNHQGQFELKY
;
A
#
# COMPACT_ATOMS: atom_id res chain seq x y z
N MET A 1 -50.62 5.04 -56.59
CA MET A 1 -50.40 6.12 -55.59
C MET A 1 -50.35 5.58 -54.15
N LEU A 2 -51.35 4.81 -53.69
CA LEU A 2 -51.40 4.27 -52.31
C LEU A 2 -50.22 3.35 -51.92
N ALA A 3 -49.70 2.55 -52.85
CA ALA A 3 -48.57 1.66 -52.60
C ALA A 3 -47.23 2.40 -52.46
N LEU A 4 -47.09 3.55 -53.13
CA LEU A 4 -45.91 4.41 -53.02
C LEU A 4 -45.91 5.14 -51.67
N LEU A 5 -47.08 5.62 -51.23
CA LEU A 5 -47.27 6.24 -49.92
C LEU A 5 -46.98 5.27 -48.77
N LYS A 6 -47.42 4.01 -48.88
CA LYS A 6 -47.10 2.97 -47.88
C LYS A 6 -45.61 2.65 -47.80
N ARG A 7 -44.90 2.60 -48.94
CA ARG A 7 -43.43 2.41 -48.95
C ARG A 7 -42.68 3.61 -48.38
N LEU A 8 -43.09 4.83 -48.69
CA LEU A 8 -42.51 6.05 -48.11
C LEU A 8 -42.77 6.16 -46.60
N LEU A 9 -43.97 5.80 -46.13
CA LEU A 9 -44.30 5.78 -44.70
C LEU A 9 -43.51 4.68 -43.96
N PHE A 10 -43.29 3.52 -44.57
CA PHE A 10 -42.52 2.43 -43.98
C PHE A 10 -41.01 2.76 -43.90
N ILE A 11 -40.47 3.44 -44.92
CA ILE A 11 -39.08 3.95 -44.91
C ILE A 11 -38.94 5.09 -43.89
N LEU A 12 -39.92 6.01 -43.80
CA LEU A 12 -39.90 7.09 -42.81
C LEU A 12 -39.94 6.54 -41.38
N ILE A 13 -40.80 5.54 -41.11
CA ILE A 13 -40.89 4.84 -39.82
C ILE A 13 -39.60 4.05 -39.53
N LEU A 14 -38.97 3.41 -40.51
CA LEU A 14 -37.66 2.76 -40.32
C LEU A 14 -36.54 3.77 -40.03
N THR A 15 -36.55 4.94 -40.68
CA THR A 15 -35.55 5.99 -40.42
C THR A 15 -35.77 6.70 -39.08
N THR A 16 -37.02 6.84 -38.62
CA THR A 16 -37.31 7.38 -37.28
C THR A 16 -37.15 6.34 -36.17
N ALA A 17 -37.30 5.05 -36.46
CA ALA A 17 -37.04 3.96 -35.50
C ALA A 17 -35.54 3.71 -35.28
N PHE A 18 -34.68 4.03 -36.24
CA PHE A 18 -33.21 4.05 -36.06
C PHE A 18 -32.66 5.39 -35.53
N ALA A 19 -33.49 6.44 -35.44
CA ALA A 19 -33.15 7.69 -34.77
C ALA A 19 -33.45 7.67 -33.26
N GLY A 20 -33.93 6.54 -32.73
CA GLY A 20 -34.18 6.32 -31.31
C GLY A 20 -32.88 6.00 -30.54
N CYS A 21 -32.41 6.99 -29.78
CA CYS A 21 -31.41 6.86 -28.72
C CYS A 21 -30.00 6.40 -29.12
N VAL A 22 -29.35 7.14 -30.03
CA VAL A 22 -27.91 7.37 -29.83
C VAL A 22 -27.78 8.29 -28.62
N TYR A 23 -27.84 7.74 -27.40
CA TYR A 23 -27.38 8.48 -26.24
C TYR A 23 -25.92 8.83 -26.53
N ALA A 24 -25.64 10.10 -26.81
CA ALA A 24 -24.29 10.59 -27.02
C ALA A 24 -23.45 10.16 -25.81
N GLN A 25 -22.60 9.15 -25.99
CA GLN A 25 -21.85 8.57 -24.90
C GLN A 25 -20.84 9.62 -24.43
N LYS A 26 -21.07 10.18 -23.24
CA LYS A 26 -20.24 11.26 -22.69
C LYS A 26 -18.79 10.78 -22.65
N THR A 27 -17.95 11.42 -23.44
CA THR A 27 -16.51 11.14 -23.49
C THR A 27 -15.78 12.24 -22.74
N VAL A 28 -14.97 11.86 -21.76
CA VAL A 28 -14.17 12.76 -20.91
C VAL A 28 -12.69 12.42 -21.11
N GLN A 29 -11.84 13.44 -21.08
CA GLN A 29 -10.38 13.31 -21.22
C GLN A 29 -9.71 13.69 -19.90
N THR A 30 -8.67 12.96 -19.52
CA THR A 30 -7.82 13.27 -18.36
C THR A 30 -6.37 12.87 -18.65
N ASP A 31 -5.42 13.35 -17.86
CA ASP A 31 -4.04 12.85 -17.97
C ASP A 31 -3.92 11.48 -17.31
N VAL A 32 -4.40 11.38 -16.07
CA VAL A 32 -4.43 10.15 -15.28
C VAL A 32 -5.87 9.79 -14.94
N LEU A 33 -6.24 8.53 -15.18
CA LEU A 33 -7.48 7.93 -14.70
C LEU A 33 -7.13 6.88 -13.64
N VAL A 34 -7.64 7.04 -12.44
CA VAL A 34 -7.59 6.05 -11.37
C VAL A 34 -8.94 5.35 -11.29
N ILE A 35 -8.95 4.02 -11.31
CA ILE A 35 -10.18 3.22 -11.20
C ILE A 35 -10.15 2.49 -9.87
N GLY A 36 -11.06 2.86 -8.98
CA GLY A 36 -11.07 2.51 -7.55
C GLY A 36 -10.65 3.70 -6.69
N GLY A 37 -11.56 4.20 -5.85
CA GLY A 37 -11.32 5.21 -4.82
C GLY A 37 -10.91 4.59 -3.48
N GLY A 38 -10.22 3.45 -3.53
CA GLY A 38 -9.67 2.74 -2.39
C GLY A 38 -8.53 3.50 -1.70
N VAL A 39 -7.86 2.85 -0.73
CA VAL A 39 -6.73 3.45 0.00
C VAL A 39 -5.62 3.86 -0.99
N GLY A 40 -5.22 2.93 -1.85
CA GLY A 40 -4.17 3.15 -2.83
C GLY A 40 -4.61 4.09 -3.96
N GLY A 41 -5.85 3.94 -4.42
CA GLY A 41 -6.40 4.75 -5.51
C GLY A 41 -6.52 6.24 -5.14
N THR A 42 -7.03 6.54 -3.95
CA THR A 42 -7.13 7.93 -3.48
C THR A 42 -5.76 8.56 -3.28
N ALA A 43 -4.82 7.84 -2.68
CA ALA A 43 -3.45 8.30 -2.52
C ALA A 43 -2.76 8.55 -3.87
N ALA A 44 -2.99 7.67 -4.85
CA ALA A 44 -2.47 7.84 -6.21
C ALA A 44 -3.05 9.08 -6.89
N GLY A 45 -4.36 9.29 -6.77
CA GLY A 45 -5.01 10.48 -7.34
C GLY A 45 -4.49 11.78 -6.74
N ILE A 46 -4.38 11.84 -5.41
CA ILE A 46 -3.83 12.98 -4.66
C ILE A 46 -2.39 13.26 -5.10
N GLN A 47 -1.54 12.24 -5.11
CA GLN A 47 -0.13 12.41 -5.48
C GLN A 47 0.03 12.88 -6.93
N ALA A 48 -0.68 12.26 -7.86
CA ALA A 48 -0.58 12.64 -9.27
C ALA A 48 -1.02 14.10 -9.46
N ALA A 49 -2.13 14.50 -8.83
CA ALA A 49 -2.62 15.88 -8.89
C ALA A 49 -1.65 16.89 -8.26
N ARG A 50 -0.97 16.54 -7.14
CA ARG A 50 0.09 17.38 -6.56
C ARG A 50 1.27 17.63 -7.50
N LEU A 51 1.51 16.72 -8.44
CA LEU A 51 2.50 16.89 -9.51
C LEU A 51 1.95 17.63 -10.74
N GLY A 52 0.74 18.18 -10.66
CA GLY A 52 0.20 19.13 -11.64
C GLY A 52 -0.52 18.53 -12.85
N VAL A 53 -0.69 17.20 -12.92
CA VAL A 53 -1.46 16.56 -14.02
C VAL A 53 -2.96 16.55 -13.71
N LYS A 54 -3.82 16.50 -14.73
CA LYS A 54 -5.28 16.37 -14.53
C LYS A 54 -5.64 14.93 -14.18
N VAL A 55 -6.46 14.76 -13.15
CA VAL A 55 -6.80 13.44 -12.61
C VAL A 55 -8.30 13.26 -12.47
N ILE A 56 -8.77 12.08 -12.87
CA ILE A 56 -10.10 11.56 -12.54
C ILE A 56 -9.92 10.30 -11.69
N VAL A 57 -10.57 10.24 -10.53
CA VAL A 57 -10.75 9.02 -9.74
C VAL A 57 -12.18 8.53 -9.94
N ALA A 58 -12.35 7.30 -10.41
CA ALA A 58 -13.66 6.64 -10.47
C ALA A 58 -13.86 5.78 -9.23
N GLU A 59 -14.93 6.03 -8.48
CA GLU A 59 -15.26 5.33 -7.25
C GLU A 59 -16.68 4.78 -7.31
N GLU A 60 -16.84 3.51 -6.99
CA GLU A 60 -18.12 2.83 -7.07
C GLU A 60 -19.09 3.25 -5.96
N SER A 61 -18.57 3.55 -4.77
CA SER A 61 -19.36 3.96 -3.61
C SER A 61 -19.51 5.49 -3.51
N VAL A 62 -20.00 5.94 -2.36
CA VAL A 62 -20.05 7.36 -1.97
C VAL A 62 -18.86 7.78 -1.10
N TRP A 63 -17.99 6.85 -0.73
CA TRP A 63 -16.88 7.06 0.20
C TRP A 63 -15.54 6.87 -0.49
N LEU A 64 -14.54 7.59 0.01
CA LEU A 64 -13.14 7.44 -0.39
C LEU A 64 -12.34 6.77 0.73
N GLY A 65 -11.30 6.02 0.35
CA GLY A 65 -10.40 5.36 1.29
C GLY A 65 -10.60 3.85 1.42
N GLY A 66 -11.51 3.24 0.66
CA GLY A 66 -11.62 1.78 0.51
C GLY A 66 -11.62 1.01 1.82
N MET A 67 -10.66 0.08 1.99
CA MET A 67 -10.61 -0.80 3.16
C MET A 67 -10.66 -0.09 4.51
N MET A 68 -10.13 1.13 4.60
CA MET A 68 -10.05 1.87 5.87
C MET A 68 -11.31 2.66 6.20
N THR A 69 -12.21 2.86 5.22
CA THR A 69 -13.44 3.65 5.35
C THR A 69 -14.63 2.82 4.88
N ALA A 70 -14.80 2.65 3.57
CA ALA A 70 -15.94 1.98 2.95
C ALA A 70 -16.09 0.52 3.38
N ALA A 71 -14.97 -0.19 3.63
CA ALA A 71 -15.00 -1.54 4.20
C ALA A 71 -14.90 -1.58 5.74
N GLY A 72 -14.73 -0.44 6.40
CA GLY A 72 -14.79 -0.33 7.86
C GLY A 72 -13.56 -0.80 8.64
N VAL A 73 -12.44 -1.17 8.01
CA VAL A 73 -11.23 -1.61 8.72
C VAL A 73 -10.39 -0.41 9.15
N SER A 74 -10.93 0.36 10.09
CA SER A 74 -10.37 1.63 10.54
C SER A 74 -9.41 1.51 11.73
N ALA A 75 -8.87 0.31 11.97
CA ALA A 75 -7.74 0.06 12.87
C ALA A 75 -6.48 -0.19 12.03
N PHE A 76 -5.45 0.64 12.23
CA PHE A 76 -4.22 0.60 11.42
C PHE A 76 -3.16 -0.23 12.11
N ASP A 77 -2.95 -1.41 11.56
CA ASP A 77 -1.88 -2.31 11.96
C ASP A 77 -0.55 -1.89 11.29
N GLY A 78 0.55 -1.97 12.05
CA GLY A 78 1.89 -1.58 11.60
C GLY A 78 2.68 -0.75 12.60
N ASN A 79 3.81 -0.22 12.14
CA ASN A 79 4.72 0.55 12.97
C ASN A 79 4.29 2.03 13.08
N HIS A 80 3.67 2.35 14.21
CA HIS A 80 3.19 3.69 14.53
C HIS A 80 4.30 4.75 14.66
N ASN A 81 5.57 4.34 14.70
CA ASN A 81 6.70 5.26 14.80
C ASN A 81 7.31 5.60 13.43
N MET A 82 6.65 5.23 12.32
CA MET A 82 7.07 5.54 10.94
C MET A 82 5.95 6.18 10.10
N PRO A 83 5.48 7.40 10.43
CA PRO A 83 4.47 8.13 9.64
C PRO A 83 5.01 8.63 8.30
N SER A 84 5.09 7.75 7.32
CA SER A 84 5.68 8.02 6.01
C SER A 84 4.72 8.75 5.05
N GLY A 85 5.19 9.84 4.42
CA GLY A 85 4.50 10.49 3.31
C GLY A 85 3.02 10.79 3.57
N ILE A 86 2.17 10.45 2.60
CA ILE A 86 0.72 10.71 2.67
C ILE A 86 0.04 9.98 3.85
N TRP A 87 0.56 8.83 4.28
CA TRP A 87 0.08 8.15 5.49
C TRP A 87 0.34 9.00 6.74
N GLY A 88 1.52 9.62 6.84
CA GLY A 88 1.84 10.57 7.89
C GLY A 88 0.90 11.77 7.92
N GLU A 89 0.54 12.31 6.74
CA GLU A 89 -0.41 13.42 6.61
C GLU A 89 -1.84 13.03 7.05
N PHE A 90 -2.34 11.89 6.59
CA PHE A 90 -3.65 11.38 6.98
C PHE A 90 -3.73 11.18 8.50
N ARG A 91 -2.69 10.61 9.10
CA ARG A 91 -2.61 10.42 10.54
C ARG A 91 -2.55 11.75 11.31
N ALA A 92 -1.81 12.74 10.81
CA ALA A 92 -1.79 14.07 11.41
C ALA A 92 -3.19 14.72 11.36
N ALA A 93 -3.93 14.53 10.27
CA ALA A 93 -5.31 15.01 10.17
C ALA A 93 -6.24 14.32 11.17
N LEU A 94 -6.11 12.99 11.37
CA LEU A 94 -6.83 12.28 12.44
C LEU A 94 -6.52 12.89 13.81
N TYR A 95 -5.25 13.12 14.12
CA TYR A 95 -4.86 13.72 15.41
C TYR A 95 -5.48 15.11 15.60
N LYS A 96 -5.62 15.90 14.53
CA LYS A 96 -6.30 17.19 14.59
C LYS A 96 -7.80 17.04 14.91
N VAL A 97 -8.47 16.05 14.34
CA VAL A 97 -9.90 15.78 14.60
C VAL A 97 -10.12 15.32 16.04
N TYR A 98 -9.33 14.36 16.50
CA TYR A 98 -9.54 13.72 17.81
C TYR A 98 -8.84 14.41 18.98
N GLY A 99 -7.91 15.33 18.72
CA GLY A 99 -7.14 16.03 19.75
C GLY A 99 -5.88 15.29 20.22
N GLY A 100 -5.23 14.55 19.32
CA GLY A 100 -3.90 13.97 19.53
C GLY A 100 -3.83 12.44 19.47
N PRO A 101 -2.60 11.87 19.49
CA PRO A 101 -2.36 10.43 19.31
C PRO A 101 -3.04 9.55 20.36
N ASN A 102 -3.06 9.97 21.62
CA ASN A 102 -3.66 9.20 22.71
C ASN A 102 -5.18 9.01 22.56
N LYS A 103 -5.84 9.82 21.72
CA LYS A 103 -7.29 9.76 21.50
C LYS A 103 -7.69 8.75 20.43
N VAL A 104 -6.74 8.30 19.62
CA VAL A 104 -6.94 7.28 18.57
C VAL A 104 -6.22 5.97 18.88
N ALA A 105 -5.46 5.90 19.98
CA ALA A 105 -4.84 4.67 20.48
C ALA A 105 -5.78 3.96 21.46
N THR A 106 -6.90 3.44 20.95
CA THR A 106 -8.04 2.98 21.77
C THR A 106 -8.10 1.47 21.99
N GLY A 107 -7.51 0.66 21.11
CA GLY A 107 -7.38 -0.79 21.29
C GLY A 107 -5.97 -1.23 21.69
N TRP A 108 -5.65 -2.51 21.51
CA TRP A 108 -4.43 -3.11 22.09
C TRP A 108 -3.39 -3.62 21.07
N VAL A 109 -3.72 -3.68 19.77
CA VAL A 109 -2.75 -3.94 18.68
C VAL A 109 -2.42 -2.64 17.93
N SER A 110 -3.46 -2.01 17.39
CA SER A 110 -3.39 -0.74 16.66
C SER A 110 -3.40 0.48 17.60
N ASN A 111 -2.49 1.43 17.39
CA ASN A 111 -2.46 2.74 18.06
C ASN A 111 -3.05 3.88 17.21
N THR A 112 -3.65 3.56 16.06
CA THR A 112 -4.41 4.52 15.25
C THR A 112 -5.71 3.89 14.80
N GLN A 113 -6.78 4.28 15.48
CA GLN A 113 -8.14 3.79 15.29
C GLN A 113 -9.11 4.97 15.25
N PHE A 114 -10.08 4.91 14.36
CA PHE A 114 -10.99 6.02 14.10
C PHE A 114 -12.33 5.53 13.57
N GLU A 115 -13.36 6.36 13.65
CA GLU A 115 -14.65 6.09 13.02
C GLU A 115 -14.54 6.17 11.48
N PRO A 116 -14.98 5.16 10.71
CA PRO A 116 -14.83 5.12 9.26
C PRO A 116 -15.28 6.38 8.50
N HIS A 117 -16.38 7.02 8.92
CA HIS A 117 -16.89 8.24 8.28
C HIS A 117 -15.93 9.45 8.48
N VAL A 118 -15.16 9.49 9.57
CA VAL A 118 -14.13 10.52 9.81
C VAL A 118 -12.97 10.33 8.83
N GLY A 119 -12.55 9.08 8.62
CA GLY A 119 -11.55 8.75 7.60
C GLY A 119 -11.96 9.20 6.21
N ASP A 120 -13.21 8.93 5.80
CA ASP A 120 -13.77 9.38 4.51
C ASP A 120 -13.74 10.91 4.39
N SER A 121 -14.17 11.61 5.44
CA SER A 121 -14.18 13.08 5.51
C SER A 121 -12.78 13.68 5.34
N ILE A 122 -11.77 13.09 5.97
CA ILE A 122 -10.37 13.53 5.84
C ILE A 122 -9.89 13.34 4.40
N VAL A 123 -10.08 12.16 3.81
CA VAL A 123 -9.65 11.89 2.43
C VAL A 123 -10.36 12.82 1.45
N LYS A 124 -11.68 13.02 1.61
CA LYS A 124 -12.45 13.99 0.81
C LYS A 124 -11.92 15.41 0.95
N SER A 125 -11.50 15.81 2.15
CA SER A 125 -10.89 17.12 2.37
C SER A 125 -9.54 17.26 1.66
N MET A 126 -8.70 16.21 1.69
CA MET A 126 -7.43 16.17 0.95
C MET A 126 -7.66 16.25 -0.56
N VAL A 127 -8.67 15.54 -1.08
CA VAL A 127 -9.06 15.59 -2.49
C VAL A 127 -9.60 16.96 -2.89
N LYS A 128 -10.50 17.54 -2.09
CA LYS A 128 -11.12 18.85 -2.35
C LYS A 128 -10.10 19.99 -2.42
N ALA A 129 -8.97 19.86 -1.74
CA ALA A 129 -7.87 20.83 -1.78
C ALA A 129 -7.14 20.87 -3.14
N LEU A 130 -7.44 19.97 -4.07
CA LEU A 130 -6.73 19.80 -5.35
C LEU A 130 -7.66 20.10 -6.53
N PRO A 131 -7.58 21.29 -7.16
CA PRO A 131 -8.53 21.72 -8.19
C PRO A 131 -8.42 20.93 -9.50
N ASN A 132 -7.29 20.26 -9.74
CA ASN A 132 -7.03 19.40 -10.89
C ASN A 132 -7.36 17.91 -10.66
N LEU A 133 -7.94 17.57 -9.49
CA LEU A 133 -8.42 16.24 -9.15
C LEU A 133 -9.95 16.27 -9.07
N SER A 134 -10.60 15.37 -9.82
CA SER A 134 -12.05 15.19 -9.76
C SER A 134 -12.40 13.74 -9.45
N VAL A 135 -13.53 13.53 -8.80
CA VAL A 135 -14.02 12.20 -8.42
C VAL A 135 -15.37 11.94 -9.08
N LEU A 136 -15.48 10.80 -9.75
CA LEU A 136 -16.74 10.25 -10.25
C LEU A 136 -17.26 9.23 -9.22
N TYR A 137 -18.03 9.70 -8.24
CA TYR A 137 -18.70 8.83 -7.26
C TYR A 137 -19.83 8.03 -7.91
N ARG A 138 -20.15 6.86 -7.36
CA ARG A 138 -21.18 5.96 -7.90
C ARG A 138 -20.93 5.56 -9.36
N HIS A 139 -19.67 5.47 -9.76
CA HIS A 139 -19.27 5.03 -11.10
C HIS A 139 -18.52 3.70 -11.01
N ARG A 140 -19.19 2.64 -11.46
CA ARG A 140 -18.63 1.28 -11.51
C ARG A 140 -17.83 1.08 -12.80
N PHE A 141 -16.73 0.35 -12.71
CA PHE A 141 -15.95 -0.09 -13.88
C PHE A 141 -16.76 -1.09 -14.74
N VAL A 142 -16.73 -0.92 -16.07
CA VAL A 142 -17.42 -1.82 -17.01
C VAL A 142 -16.42 -2.52 -17.93
N SER A 143 -15.56 -1.75 -18.59
CA SER A 143 -14.59 -2.30 -19.53
C SER A 143 -13.40 -1.37 -19.73
N ILE A 144 -12.28 -1.96 -20.15
CA ILE A 144 -11.08 -1.21 -20.50
C ILE A 144 -11.18 -0.70 -21.94
N ILE A 145 -10.64 0.48 -22.20
CA ILE A 145 -10.39 0.98 -23.56
C ILE A 145 -8.90 0.80 -23.83
N LYS A 146 -8.55 -0.05 -24.78
CA LYS A 146 -7.16 -0.30 -25.16
C LYS A 146 -6.98 -0.39 -26.66
N GLU A 147 -5.76 -0.09 -27.10
CA GLU A 147 -5.29 -0.35 -28.46
C GLU A 147 -4.09 -1.28 -28.36
N GLN A 148 -4.21 -2.47 -28.96
CA GLN A 148 -3.25 -3.56 -28.79
C GLN A 148 -2.96 -3.81 -27.30
N GLN A 149 -1.70 -3.70 -26.88
CA GLN A 149 -1.24 -3.87 -25.50
C GLN A 149 -1.10 -2.55 -24.73
N ARG A 150 -1.73 -1.46 -25.18
CA ARG A 150 -1.74 -0.18 -24.46
C ARG A 150 -3.15 0.20 -24.01
N VAL A 151 -3.33 0.32 -22.70
CA VAL A 151 -4.53 0.90 -22.09
C VAL A 151 -4.56 2.40 -22.37
N LYS A 152 -5.76 2.91 -22.73
CA LYS A 152 -6.01 4.32 -23.07
C LYS A 152 -7.19 4.93 -22.30
N GLY A 153 -7.83 4.19 -21.40
CA GLY A 153 -9.01 4.64 -20.68
C GLY A 153 -9.93 3.50 -20.27
N ALA A 154 -11.14 3.84 -19.84
CA ALA A 154 -12.16 2.88 -19.45
C ALA A 154 -13.58 3.38 -19.74
N VAL A 155 -14.52 2.44 -19.76
CA VAL A 155 -15.96 2.70 -19.71
C VAL A 155 -16.43 2.50 -18.28
N LEU A 156 -17.17 3.47 -17.76
CA LEU A 156 -17.74 3.49 -16.42
C LEU A 156 -19.27 3.58 -16.50
N ARG A 157 -19.98 2.93 -15.59
CA ARG A 157 -21.44 3.02 -15.45
C ARG A 157 -21.79 3.84 -14.22
N ASN A 158 -22.56 4.91 -14.41
CA ASN A 158 -23.19 5.61 -13.29
C ASN A 158 -24.29 4.72 -12.69
N LEU A 159 -24.17 4.36 -11.42
CA LEU A 159 -25.10 3.43 -10.75
C LEU A 159 -26.47 4.03 -10.44
N GLN A 160 -26.64 5.36 -10.54
CA GLN A 160 -27.93 6.02 -10.32
C GLN A 160 -28.70 6.18 -11.63
N SER A 161 -28.02 6.63 -12.70
CA SER A 161 -28.66 6.91 -13.99
C SER A 161 -28.52 5.78 -15.01
N ASN A 162 -27.73 4.74 -14.71
CA ASN A 162 -27.30 3.69 -15.64
C ASN A 162 -26.55 4.19 -16.89
N GLN A 163 -26.19 5.47 -16.95
CA GLN A 163 -25.48 6.04 -18.09
C GLN A 163 -24.03 5.56 -18.14
N LEU A 164 -23.56 5.26 -19.36
CA LEU A 164 -22.16 4.94 -19.62
C LEU A 164 -21.36 6.20 -19.92
N VAL A 165 -20.21 6.33 -19.26
CA VAL A 165 -19.22 7.40 -19.47
C VAL A 165 -17.93 6.77 -19.98
N ARG A 166 -17.38 7.29 -21.07
CA ARG A 166 -16.04 6.90 -21.55
C ARG A 166 -15.03 7.89 -21.02
N VAL A 167 -14.04 7.42 -20.29
CA VAL A 167 -12.94 8.26 -19.80
C VAL A 167 -11.66 7.82 -20.49
N MET A 168 -11.13 8.70 -21.34
CA MET A 168 -9.86 8.51 -22.03
C MET A 168 -8.74 9.14 -21.19
N ALA A 169 -7.60 8.46 -21.08
CA ALA A 169 -6.47 8.88 -20.28
C ALA A 169 -5.14 8.55 -20.95
N LYS A 170 -4.10 9.35 -20.65
CA LYS A 170 -2.72 9.06 -21.07
C LYS A 170 -2.13 7.91 -20.25
N GLN A 171 -2.53 7.80 -18.99
CA GLN A 171 -2.13 6.73 -18.08
C GLN A 171 -3.33 6.29 -17.22
N VAL A 172 -3.52 4.98 -17.09
CA VAL A 172 -4.54 4.40 -16.20
C VAL A 172 -3.86 3.76 -14.98
N ILE A 173 -4.50 3.88 -13.83
CA ILE A 173 -4.13 3.22 -12.59
C ILE A 173 -5.25 2.26 -12.20
N ASP A 174 -4.94 0.97 -12.06
CA ASP A 174 -5.81 0.00 -11.40
C ASP A 174 -5.61 0.09 -9.89
N ALA A 175 -6.65 0.57 -9.23
CA ALA A 175 -6.77 0.59 -7.78
C ALA A 175 -8.05 -0.12 -7.31
N THR A 176 -8.52 -1.09 -8.09
CA THR A 176 -9.69 -1.91 -7.73
C THR A 176 -9.30 -2.95 -6.68
N GLU A 177 -10.21 -3.23 -5.75
CA GLU A 177 -9.96 -4.11 -4.61
C GLU A 177 -9.59 -5.55 -5.02
N LEU A 178 -10.13 -6.04 -6.14
CA LEU A 178 -9.95 -7.41 -6.63
C LEU A 178 -9.08 -7.52 -7.90
N GLY A 179 -8.54 -6.40 -8.40
CA GLY A 179 -7.75 -6.35 -9.63
C GLY A 179 -8.61 -6.64 -10.87
N ASP A 180 -9.78 -6.03 -11.00
CA ASP A 180 -10.67 -6.26 -12.13
C ASP A 180 -10.19 -5.52 -13.40
N VAL A 181 -9.53 -4.37 -13.23
CA VAL A 181 -9.01 -3.59 -14.36
C VAL A 181 -7.79 -4.26 -14.99
N LEU A 182 -6.85 -4.78 -14.21
CA LEU A 182 -5.70 -5.53 -14.73
C LEU A 182 -6.15 -6.78 -15.48
N ALA A 183 -7.19 -7.46 -14.99
CA ALA A 183 -7.77 -8.63 -15.66
C ALA A 183 -8.41 -8.24 -16.99
N ALA A 184 -9.26 -7.19 -17.00
CA ALA A 184 -9.89 -6.68 -18.20
C ALA A 184 -8.88 -6.14 -19.23
N ALA A 185 -7.75 -5.60 -18.77
CA ALA A 185 -6.64 -5.18 -19.62
C ALA A 185 -5.93 -6.35 -20.32
N GLY A 186 -6.10 -7.58 -19.83
CA GLY A 186 -5.38 -8.77 -20.29
C GLY A 186 -3.96 -8.86 -19.73
N ALA A 187 -3.68 -8.21 -18.59
CA ALA A 187 -2.42 -8.40 -17.90
C ALA A 187 -2.38 -9.81 -17.30
N GLY A 188 -1.23 -10.49 -17.40
CA GLY A 188 -1.02 -11.75 -16.68
C GLY A 188 -1.10 -11.49 -15.17
N TYR A 189 -1.70 -12.41 -14.43
CA TYR A 189 -1.80 -12.34 -12.97
C TYR A 189 -1.73 -13.72 -12.32
N ASP A 190 -1.46 -13.72 -11.02
CA ASP A 190 -1.61 -14.86 -10.12
C ASP A 190 -2.82 -14.63 -9.20
N LEU A 191 -3.41 -15.72 -8.70
CA LEU A 191 -4.56 -15.70 -7.78
C LEU A 191 -4.43 -16.88 -6.82
N GLY A 192 -4.68 -16.67 -5.54
CA GLY A 192 -4.59 -17.70 -4.51
C GLY A 192 -3.15 -18.03 -4.16
N MET A 193 -2.85 -19.29 -3.83
CA MET A 193 -1.52 -19.67 -3.36
C MET A 193 -0.66 -20.26 -4.48
N GLU A 194 0.59 -19.83 -4.57
CA GLU A 194 1.55 -20.42 -5.51
C GLU A 194 2.29 -21.62 -4.93
N ALA A 195 2.59 -22.60 -5.77
CA ALA A 195 3.44 -23.71 -5.40
C ALA A 195 4.83 -23.23 -4.96
N SER A 196 5.41 -23.89 -3.96
CA SER A 196 6.79 -23.60 -3.50
C SER A 196 7.80 -23.70 -4.64
N SER A 197 7.57 -24.57 -5.64
CA SER A 197 8.41 -24.71 -6.84
C SER A 197 8.36 -23.50 -7.78
N GLN A 198 7.26 -22.73 -7.76
CA GLN A 198 7.07 -21.55 -8.61
C GLN A 198 7.77 -20.30 -8.04
N THR A 199 7.76 -20.14 -6.71
CA THR A 199 8.31 -18.94 -6.05
C THR A 199 9.65 -19.19 -5.37
N GLY A 200 9.96 -20.46 -5.09
CA GLY A 200 11.06 -20.89 -4.24
C GLY A 200 10.86 -20.51 -2.77
N GLU A 201 9.63 -20.18 -2.35
CA GLU A 201 9.25 -19.89 -0.97
C GLU A 201 8.78 -21.19 -0.31
N ASP A 202 9.29 -21.50 0.88
CA ASP A 202 8.90 -22.72 1.60
C ASP A 202 7.63 -22.48 2.42
N VAL A 203 6.48 -22.63 1.77
CA VAL A 203 5.14 -22.46 2.39
C VAL A 203 4.29 -23.72 2.37
N GLN A 204 4.90 -24.86 2.07
CA GLN A 204 4.25 -26.17 2.04
C GLN A 204 3.01 -26.23 1.12
N VAL A 205 3.04 -25.49 0.01
CA VAL A 205 2.02 -25.54 -1.03
C VAL A 205 2.59 -26.35 -2.21
N PRO A 206 2.14 -27.60 -2.44
CA PRO A 206 2.71 -28.45 -3.48
C PRO A 206 2.27 -28.02 -4.89
N GLU A 207 1.04 -27.53 -5.03
CA GLU A 207 0.45 -27.12 -6.30
C GLU A 207 -0.23 -25.75 -6.18
N THR A 208 -0.04 -24.92 -7.22
CA THR A 208 -0.69 -23.61 -7.32
C THR A 208 -2.20 -23.78 -7.38
N ASN A 209 -2.93 -23.02 -6.58
CA ASN A 209 -4.38 -23.05 -6.49
C ASN A 209 -4.95 -21.64 -6.37
N ASP A 210 -6.27 -21.49 -6.45
CA ASP A 210 -6.93 -20.18 -6.33
C ASP A 210 -7.59 -19.92 -4.97
N ILE A 211 -7.15 -20.61 -3.92
CA ILE A 211 -7.62 -20.37 -2.55
C ILE A 211 -7.08 -19.03 -2.06
N ILE A 212 -7.99 -18.07 -1.89
CA ILE A 212 -7.69 -16.72 -1.38
C ILE A 212 -7.90 -16.62 0.14
N GLN A 213 -7.45 -15.53 0.74
CA GLN A 213 -7.73 -15.25 2.15
C GLN A 213 -9.22 -15.00 2.44
N ASP A 214 -9.62 -15.32 3.66
CA ASP A 214 -10.93 -15.06 4.24
C ASP A 214 -11.24 -13.56 4.17
N LEU A 215 -12.48 -13.22 3.84
CA LEU A 215 -12.96 -11.84 3.83
C LEU A 215 -13.81 -11.56 5.07
N THR A 216 -14.06 -10.28 5.34
CA THR A 216 -14.90 -9.86 6.46
C THR A 216 -15.87 -8.80 6.01
N TYR A 217 -17.15 -8.94 6.32
CA TYR A 217 -18.11 -7.85 6.16
C TYR A 217 -18.20 -7.08 7.47
N VAL A 218 -17.55 -5.93 7.57
CA VAL A 218 -17.38 -5.23 8.86
C VAL A 218 -18.70 -4.59 9.33
N ALA A 219 -18.89 -4.62 10.64
CA ALA A 219 -19.88 -3.82 11.36
C ALA A 219 -19.19 -2.92 12.39
N ILE A 220 -19.75 -1.75 12.64
CA ILE A 220 -19.39 -0.94 13.81
C ILE A 220 -20.51 -1.08 14.84
N LEU A 221 -20.16 -1.52 16.05
CA LEU A 221 -21.05 -1.49 17.20
C LEU A 221 -20.82 -0.21 18.00
N LYS A 222 -21.90 0.33 18.58
CA LYS A 222 -21.91 1.47 19.49
C LYS A 222 -22.44 1.01 20.84
N ASP A 223 -21.77 1.42 21.90
CA ASP A 223 -22.26 1.23 23.28
C ASP A 223 -23.29 2.31 23.61
N TYR A 224 -24.55 1.90 23.69
CA TYR A 224 -25.69 2.76 24.04
C TYR A 224 -25.89 2.92 25.56
N GLY A 225 -25.04 2.28 26.37
CA GLY A 225 -25.08 2.31 27.82
C GLY A 225 -25.75 1.07 28.42
N PRO A 226 -25.45 0.75 29.68
CA PRO A 226 -25.73 -0.55 30.30
C PRO A 226 -27.22 -0.92 30.43
N ASN A 227 -28.13 0.07 30.32
CA ASN A 227 -29.57 -0.12 30.50
C ASN A 227 -30.36 -0.15 29.18
N VAL A 228 -29.66 -0.19 28.04
CA VAL A 228 -30.29 -0.28 26.72
C VAL A 228 -30.13 -1.70 26.18
N ASP A 229 -31.22 -2.30 25.69
CA ASP A 229 -31.16 -3.57 24.96
C ASP A 229 -31.22 -3.28 23.46
N CYS A 230 -30.08 -3.45 22.79
CA CYS A 230 -29.88 -3.28 21.36
C CYS A 230 -29.85 -4.62 20.62
N THR A 231 -30.31 -5.71 21.26
CA THR A 231 -30.24 -7.06 20.68
C THR A 231 -30.96 -7.10 19.34
N ILE A 232 -30.25 -7.53 18.29
CA ILE A 232 -30.84 -7.64 16.95
C ILE A 232 -31.80 -8.83 16.88
N VAL A 233 -32.69 -8.83 15.88
CA VAL A 233 -33.50 -10.02 15.59
C VAL A 233 -32.58 -11.21 15.31
N LYS A 234 -32.92 -12.38 15.87
CA LYS A 234 -32.15 -13.62 15.69
C LYS A 234 -31.93 -13.89 14.20
N PRO A 235 -30.67 -13.86 13.70
CA PRO A 235 -30.39 -14.06 12.30
C PRO A 235 -30.66 -15.50 11.83
N ALA A 236 -30.92 -15.66 10.54
CA ALA A 236 -31.14 -16.98 9.95
C ALA A 236 -29.89 -17.88 10.09
N GLY A 237 -30.11 -19.15 10.41
CA GLY A 237 -29.04 -20.13 10.58
C GLY A 237 -28.14 -19.88 11.79
N TYR A 238 -28.58 -19.11 12.79
CA TYR A 238 -27.81 -18.88 14.01
C TYR A 238 -27.59 -20.16 14.81
N ASP A 239 -26.31 -20.52 14.95
CA ASP A 239 -25.77 -21.54 15.84
C ASP A 239 -24.61 -20.90 16.64
N PRO A 240 -24.67 -20.82 17.98
CA PRO A 240 -23.60 -20.21 18.76
C PRO A 240 -22.27 -20.99 18.70
N ASP A 241 -22.28 -22.29 18.35
CA ASP A 241 -21.06 -23.09 18.28
C ASP A 241 -20.23 -22.80 17.01
N GLU A 242 -20.78 -22.03 16.06
CA GLU A 242 -20.04 -21.38 14.95
C GLU A 242 -18.91 -20.49 15.50
N PHE A 243 -19.13 -19.87 16.66
CA PHE A 243 -18.21 -18.91 17.30
C PHE A 243 -17.48 -19.50 18.52
N ASP A 244 -17.54 -20.82 18.71
CA ASP A 244 -16.88 -21.45 19.85
C ASP A 244 -15.35 -21.30 19.82
N GLY A 245 -14.78 -20.73 20.88
CA GLY A 245 -13.37 -20.35 20.93
C GLY A 245 -13.06 -18.96 20.34
N ALA A 246 -14.07 -18.12 20.06
CA ALA A 246 -13.85 -16.71 19.72
C ALA A 246 -13.14 -15.95 20.86
N CYS A 247 -13.46 -16.30 22.10
CA CYS A 247 -12.86 -15.77 23.32
C CYS A 247 -12.97 -16.79 24.47
N THR A 248 -12.25 -16.56 25.57
CA THR A 248 -12.25 -17.49 26.72
C THR A 248 -13.61 -17.63 27.41
N ASN A 249 -14.52 -16.66 27.25
CA ASN A 249 -15.86 -16.68 27.83
C ASN A 249 -16.80 -17.69 27.16
N TYR A 250 -16.48 -18.16 25.95
CA TYR A 250 -17.24 -19.18 25.25
C TYR A 250 -16.27 -20.11 24.52
N TYR A 251 -15.84 -21.14 25.23
CA TYR A 251 -14.85 -22.12 24.76
C TYR A 251 -15.18 -23.53 25.27
N LYS A 252 -16.06 -24.22 24.55
CA LYS A 252 -16.59 -25.56 24.87
C LYS A 252 -15.74 -26.67 24.25
N ASP A 253 -15.44 -26.58 22.96
CA ASP A 253 -14.70 -27.60 22.21
C ASP A 253 -13.19 -27.48 22.43
N LYS A 254 -12.68 -28.29 23.35
CA LYS A 254 -11.25 -28.33 23.71
C LYS A 254 -10.33 -28.87 22.61
N ARG A 255 -10.88 -29.32 21.47
CA ARG A 255 -10.09 -29.69 20.29
C ARG A 255 -9.67 -28.46 19.48
N ARG A 256 -10.36 -27.32 19.64
CA ARG A 256 -9.99 -26.04 19.01
C ARG A 256 -8.78 -25.45 19.74
N ILE A 257 -8.03 -24.60 19.04
CA ILE A 257 -6.96 -23.82 19.65
C ILE A 257 -7.59 -22.93 20.74
N ALA A 258 -7.08 -23.04 21.97
CA ALA A 258 -7.59 -22.25 23.07
C ALA A 258 -7.40 -20.75 22.82
N PRO A 259 -8.46 -19.92 22.97
CA PRO A 259 -8.31 -18.48 22.90
C PRO A 259 -7.48 -17.95 24.07
N ASN A 260 -6.71 -16.89 23.83
CA ASN A 260 -5.90 -16.22 24.84
C ASN A 260 -6.45 -14.84 25.25
N VAL A 261 -7.65 -14.48 24.75
CA VAL A 261 -8.34 -13.22 25.07
C VAL A 261 -9.75 -13.50 25.58
N ASP A 262 -10.18 -12.73 26.58
CA ASP A 262 -11.58 -12.70 27.02
C ASP A 262 -12.45 -11.87 26.06
N ALA A 263 -13.77 -11.90 26.26
CA ALA A 263 -14.74 -11.20 25.42
C ALA A 263 -14.48 -9.68 25.37
N LYS A 264 -14.02 -9.09 26.48
CA LYS A 264 -13.74 -7.65 26.53
C LYS A 264 -12.50 -7.32 25.69
N LYS A 265 -11.41 -8.09 25.83
CA LYS A 265 -10.20 -7.95 25.01
C LYS A 265 -10.47 -8.22 23.54
N MET A 266 -11.33 -9.19 23.22
CA MET A 266 -11.81 -9.45 21.86
C MET A 266 -12.47 -8.20 21.26
N LEU A 267 -13.40 -7.57 21.99
CA LEU A 267 -14.04 -6.32 21.54
C LEU A 267 -13.04 -5.15 21.50
N ASP A 268 -12.16 -5.05 22.50
CA ASP A 268 -11.18 -3.98 22.61
C ASP A 268 -10.11 -4.02 21.50
N TYR A 269 -10.00 -5.11 20.73
CA TYR A 269 -9.13 -5.18 19.56
C TYR A 269 -9.42 -4.06 18.57
N GLY A 270 -10.70 -3.91 18.21
CA GLY A 270 -11.20 -2.89 17.29
C GLY A 270 -11.89 -1.72 18.01
N ARG A 271 -11.54 -1.42 19.26
CA ARG A 271 -12.16 -0.30 19.98
C ARG A 271 -11.84 1.01 19.27
N LEU A 272 -12.87 1.73 18.87
CA LEU A 272 -12.78 3.03 18.24
C LEU A 272 -13.06 4.15 19.28
N PRO A 273 -12.77 5.42 18.95
CA PRO A 273 -13.24 6.55 19.73
C PRO A 273 -14.78 6.56 19.89
N ASN A 274 -15.27 7.39 20.81
CA ASN A 274 -16.71 7.60 21.04
C ASN A 274 -17.52 6.32 21.32
N LYS A 275 -16.92 5.39 22.09
CA LYS A 275 -17.53 4.15 22.57
C LYS A 275 -18.03 3.22 21.43
N LYS A 276 -17.26 3.16 20.36
CA LYS A 276 -17.55 2.29 19.21
C LYS A 276 -16.55 1.14 19.12
N TYR A 277 -16.95 0.09 18.41
CA TYR A 277 -16.18 -1.15 18.26
C TYR A 277 -16.31 -1.66 16.82
N MET A 278 -15.19 -1.79 16.13
CA MET A 278 -15.09 -2.44 14.83
C MET A 278 -15.09 -3.95 14.99
N LEU A 279 -16.01 -4.63 14.31
CA LEU A 279 -16.04 -6.09 14.22
C LEU A 279 -15.27 -6.59 13.00
N ASN A 280 -14.03 -7.00 13.25
CA ASN A 280 -13.18 -7.71 12.30
C ASN A 280 -12.36 -8.76 13.07
N TRP A 281 -13.02 -9.84 13.51
CA TRP A 281 -12.41 -10.83 14.40
C TRP A 281 -12.11 -12.14 13.65
N PRO A 282 -10.85 -12.61 13.64
CA PRO A 282 -10.46 -13.76 12.86
C PRO A 282 -10.86 -15.10 13.47
N GLY A 283 -10.72 -16.16 12.67
CA GLY A 283 -10.88 -17.54 13.15
C GLY A 283 -12.34 -17.85 13.48
N TYR A 284 -12.72 -17.76 14.76
CA TYR A 284 -14.08 -18.02 15.23
C TYR A 284 -14.91 -16.74 15.40
N GLY A 285 -14.56 -15.66 14.70
CA GLY A 285 -15.38 -14.45 14.58
C GLY A 285 -16.12 -14.36 13.25
N ASN A 286 -16.19 -13.15 12.68
CA ASN A 286 -16.96 -12.84 11.48
C ASN A 286 -16.17 -12.93 10.15
N ASP A 287 -14.98 -13.52 10.17
CA ASP A 287 -14.31 -13.96 8.93
C ASP A 287 -15.13 -15.04 8.21
N ILE A 288 -15.13 -15.02 6.88
CA ILE A 288 -15.74 -16.04 6.04
C ILE A 288 -14.91 -16.27 4.78
N TYR A 289 -14.77 -17.53 4.37
CA TYR A 289 -14.15 -17.87 3.09
C TYR A 289 -15.17 -17.77 1.96
N LEU A 290 -14.96 -16.85 1.03
CA LEU A 290 -15.74 -16.72 -0.21
C LEU A 290 -14.81 -16.34 -1.37
N ASN A 291 -14.59 -17.24 -2.32
CA ASN A 291 -13.83 -16.92 -3.52
C ASN A 291 -14.73 -16.31 -4.60
N ILE A 292 -14.90 -14.98 -4.55
CA ILE A 292 -15.77 -14.24 -5.48
C ILE A 292 -15.02 -13.55 -6.62
N VAL A 293 -13.70 -13.71 -6.70
CA VAL A 293 -12.82 -12.90 -7.57
C VAL A 293 -13.20 -13.02 -9.04
N LYS A 294 -13.55 -14.22 -9.50
CA LYS A 294 -13.90 -14.49 -10.90
C LYS A 294 -15.40 -14.39 -11.21
N LEU A 295 -16.23 -14.10 -10.22
CA LEU A 295 -17.68 -13.94 -10.41
C LEU A 295 -18.00 -12.59 -11.04
N ASP A 296 -19.12 -12.52 -11.77
CA ASP A 296 -19.71 -11.25 -12.19
C ASP A 296 -20.34 -10.50 -11.00
N ASP A 297 -20.70 -9.24 -11.21
CA ASP A 297 -21.22 -8.36 -10.16
C ASP A 297 -22.46 -8.93 -9.46
N VAL A 298 -23.39 -9.51 -10.22
CA VAL A 298 -24.65 -10.03 -9.68
C VAL A 298 -24.40 -11.25 -8.80
N ALA A 299 -23.50 -12.13 -9.24
CA ALA A 299 -23.08 -13.30 -8.47
C ALA A 299 -22.26 -12.88 -7.23
N ARG A 300 -21.40 -11.86 -7.33
CA ARG A 300 -20.68 -11.28 -6.18
C ARG A 300 -21.65 -10.77 -5.13
N GLU A 301 -22.61 -9.93 -5.51
CA GLU A 301 -23.60 -9.35 -4.59
C GLU A 301 -24.40 -10.45 -3.88
N ARG A 302 -24.79 -11.52 -4.61
CA ARG A 302 -25.47 -12.69 -4.03
C ARG A 302 -24.61 -13.43 -3.01
N GLU A 303 -23.34 -13.67 -3.32
CA GLU A 303 -22.42 -14.38 -2.40
C GLU A 303 -22.10 -13.55 -1.16
N LEU A 304 -21.98 -12.23 -1.31
CA LEU A 304 -21.68 -11.33 -0.19
C LEU A 304 -22.78 -11.25 0.86
N GLU A 305 -24.01 -11.64 0.53
CA GLU A 305 -25.07 -11.78 1.54
C GLU A 305 -24.71 -12.82 2.60
N LYS A 306 -23.99 -13.90 2.25
CA LYS A 306 -23.50 -14.89 3.22
C LYS A 306 -22.55 -14.26 4.24
N ALA A 307 -21.71 -13.32 3.80
CA ALA A 307 -20.79 -12.60 4.67
C ALA A 307 -21.51 -11.61 5.60
N LYS A 308 -22.54 -10.91 5.10
CA LYS A 308 -23.40 -10.07 5.94
C LYS A 308 -24.10 -10.90 7.02
N GLN A 309 -24.67 -12.03 6.65
CA GLN A 309 -25.33 -12.94 7.60
C GLN A 309 -24.35 -13.52 8.64
N MET A 310 -23.11 -13.85 8.26
CA MET A 310 -22.06 -14.23 9.20
C MET A 310 -21.81 -13.13 10.25
N THR A 311 -21.67 -11.88 9.83
CA THR A 311 -21.49 -10.75 10.75
C THR A 311 -22.70 -10.54 11.66
N LEU A 312 -23.92 -10.61 11.13
CA LEU A 312 -25.13 -10.50 11.95
C LEU A 312 -25.21 -11.62 12.99
N ARG A 313 -24.90 -12.87 12.62
CA ARG A 313 -24.85 -13.99 13.57
C ARG A 313 -23.81 -13.74 14.67
N PHE A 314 -22.65 -13.19 14.33
CA PHE A 314 -21.62 -12.87 15.33
C PHE A 314 -22.05 -11.73 16.27
N ILE A 315 -22.73 -10.70 15.76
CA ILE A 315 -23.32 -9.64 16.60
C ILE A 315 -24.34 -10.23 17.57
N TYR A 316 -25.25 -11.08 17.08
CA TYR A 316 -26.24 -11.74 17.91
C TYR A 316 -25.58 -12.65 18.97
N PHE A 317 -24.50 -13.34 18.63
CA PHE A 317 -23.69 -14.10 19.57
C PHE A 317 -23.10 -13.22 20.70
N ILE A 318 -22.50 -12.08 20.34
CA ILE A 318 -21.95 -11.11 21.31
C ILE A 318 -23.05 -10.62 22.27
N GLN A 319 -24.22 -10.30 21.75
CA GLN A 319 -25.34 -9.80 22.54
C GLN A 319 -25.95 -10.89 23.43
N HIS A 320 -26.16 -12.08 22.86
CA HIS A 320 -26.93 -13.14 23.52
C HIS A 320 -26.08 -14.08 24.38
N GLN A 321 -24.94 -14.57 23.88
CA GLN A 321 -24.09 -15.54 24.60
C GLN A 321 -23.08 -14.84 25.51
N LEU A 322 -22.53 -13.71 25.05
CA LEU A 322 -21.55 -12.95 25.83
C LEU A 322 -22.20 -11.86 26.70
N GLY A 323 -23.50 -11.61 26.54
CA GLY A 323 -24.29 -10.71 27.38
C GLY A 323 -24.15 -9.21 27.07
N PHE A 324 -23.50 -8.83 25.98
CA PHE A 324 -23.29 -7.42 25.60
C PHE A 324 -24.49 -6.81 24.87
N LYS A 325 -25.68 -6.91 25.47
CA LYS A 325 -26.94 -6.44 24.88
C LYS A 325 -26.97 -4.94 24.56
N HIS A 326 -26.18 -4.15 25.27
CA HIS A 326 -26.06 -2.70 25.08
C HIS A 326 -25.27 -2.29 23.84
N LEU A 327 -24.53 -3.23 23.23
CA LEU A 327 -23.80 -2.98 21.98
C LEU A 327 -24.75 -3.19 20.80
N GLY A 328 -25.08 -2.11 20.08
CA GLY A 328 -25.94 -2.14 18.90
C GLY A 328 -25.20 -1.70 17.64
N LEU A 329 -25.72 -2.03 16.45
CA LEU A 329 -25.21 -1.46 15.19
C LEU A 329 -25.28 0.07 15.24
N ALA A 330 -24.13 0.72 15.04
CA ALA A 330 -24.02 2.17 15.10
C ALA A 330 -24.96 2.84 14.08
N ASP A 331 -25.77 3.77 14.56
CA ASP A 331 -26.74 4.54 13.78
C ASP A 331 -26.15 5.77 13.08
N ASP A 332 -24.87 6.05 13.33
CA ASP A 332 -24.16 7.26 12.93
C ASP A 332 -22.86 6.97 12.16
N GLU A 333 -22.70 5.76 11.62
CA GLU A 333 -21.49 5.35 10.88
C GLU A 333 -21.71 5.14 9.38
N PHE A 334 -22.32 4.01 9.00
CA PHE A 334 -22.50 3.68 7.59
C PHE A 334 -23.86 4.16 7.07
N PRO A 335 -23.92 4.75 5.87
CA PRO A 335 -25.16 5.24 5.27
C PRO A 335 -25.98 4.13 4.60
N THR A 336 -25.74 2.86 4.95
CA THR A 336 -26.42 1.68 4.40
C THR A 336 -27.68 1.37 5.21
N ALA A 337 -28.69 0.79 4.55
CA ALA A 337 -29.95 0.46 5.22
C ALA A 337 -29.78 -0.60 6.33
N ASP A 338 -28.82 -1.51 6.17
CA ASP A 338 -28.46 -2.54 7.14
C ASP A 338 -27.43 -2.08 8.18
N ARG A 339 -26.94 -0.83 8.08
CA ARG A 339 -25.87 -0.24 8.91
C ARG A 339 -24.55 -1.02 8.88
N LEU A 340 -24.34 -1.89 7.90
CA LEU A 340 -23.07 -2.58 7.66
C LEU A 340 -22.19 -1.75 6.72
N ALA A 341 -20.91 -2.12 6.59
CA ALA A 341 -19.97 -1.47 5.68
C ALA A 341 -20.50 -1.38 4.22
N LEU A 342 -20.05 -0.37 3.45
CA LEU A 342 -20.47 -0.20 2.06
C LEU A 342 -19.98 -1.32 1.14
N MET A 343 -18.87 -1.96 1.52
CA MET A 343 -18.28 -3.11 0.82
C MET A 343 -17.60 -4.04 1.84
N PRO A 344 -17.35 -5.31 1.50
CA PRO A 344 -16.55 -6.20 2.34
C PRO A 344 -15.08 -5.77 2.37
N TYR A 345 -14.37 -6.19 3.42
CA TYR A 345 -12.93 -6.15 3.44
C TYR A 345 -12.34 -7.34 2.66
N HIS A 346 -11.89 -7.07 1.43
CA HIS A 346 -11.10 -8.02 0.65
C HIS A 346 -9.64 -8.00 1.11
N ARG A 347 -9.15 -9.11 1.66
CA ARG A 347 -7.71 -9.27 2.00
C ARG A 347 -6.87 -9.53 0.76
N GLU A 348 -7.42 -10.26 -0.21
CA GLU A 348 -6.70 -10.75 -1.38
C GLU A 348 -7.57 -10.67 -2.65
N GLY A 349 -6.90 -10.47 -3.78
CA GLY A 349 -7.46 -10.46 -5.12
C GLY A 349 -6.42 -10.92 -6.14
N ARG A 350 -6.57 -10.49 -7.39
CA ARG A 350 -5.57 -10.80 -8.43
C ARG A 350 -4.28 -10.01 -8.21
N ARG A 351 -3.13 -10.67 -8.35
CA ARG A 351 -1.80 -10.04 -8.26
C ARG A 351 -1.13 -10.02 -9.63
N VAL A 352 -0.78 -8.84 -10.13
CA VAL A 352 -0.24 -8.69 -11.50
C VAL A 352 1.11 -9.40 -11.65
N LYS A 353 1.40 -9.93 -12.84
CA LYS A 353 2.76 -10.30 -13.27
C LYS A 353 3.49 -9.04 -13.73
N GLY A 354 4.21 -8.42 -12.80
CA GLY A 354 4.94 -7.18 -13.00
C GLY A 354 6.38 -7.36 -13.49
N LEU A 355 7.12 -6.26 -13.57
CA LEU A 355 8.56 -6.27 -13.89
C LEU A 355 9.39 -6.92 -12.77
N VAL A 356 8.90 -6.87 -11.53
CA VAL A 356 9.47 -7.52 -10.36
C VAL A 356 8.38 -8.25 -9.61
N ARG A 357 8.57 -9.54 -9.36
CA ARG A 357 7.79 -10.28 -8.37
C ARG A 357 8.46 -10.16 -7.00
N PHE A 358 7.87 -9.39 -6.11
CA PHE A 358 8.37 -9.24 -4.74
C PHE A 358 7.93 -10.43 -3.87
N ASN A 359 8.83 -10.98 -3.05
CA ASN A 359 8.65 -12.27 -2.38
C ASN A 359 9.46 -12.31 -1.07
N ILE A 360 9.31 -13.36 -0.28
CA ILE A 360 9.89 -13.43 1.07
C ILE A 360 11.42 -13.31 1.09
N LYS A 361 12.12 -13.79 0.05
CA LYS A 361 13.59 -13.73 -0.03
C LYS A 361 14.09 -12.29 -0.14
N HIS A 362 13.32 -11.42 -0.79
CA HIS A 362 13.62 -10.00 -0.85
C HIS A 362 13.44 -9.28 0.49
N ILE A 363 12.64 -9.83 1.40
CA ILE A 363 12.39 -9.28 2.73
C ILE A 363 13.35 -9.87 3.77
N ALA A 364 13.46 -11.20 3.82
CA ALA A 364 14.25 -11.92 4.81
C ALA A 364 15.77 -11.85 4.55
N SER A 365 16.18 -11.68 3.29
CA SER A 365 17.60 -11.64 2.89
C SER A 365 17.84 -10.60 1.79
N PRO A 366 17.56 -9.30 2.04
CA PRO A 366 17.51 -8.27 1.00
C PRO A 366 18.85 -8.07 0.29
N TYR A 367 19.97 -8.42 0.92
CA TYR A 367 21.31 -8.14 0.42
C TYR A 367 22.05 -9.33 -0.20
N SER A 368 21.47 -10.54 -0.18
CA SER A 368 22.17 -11.78 -0.60
C SER A 368 21.39 -12.67 -1.57
N ASN A 369 20.17 -12.28 -1.98
CA ASN A 369 19.31 -13.09 -2.84
C ASN A 369 19.56 -12.95 -4.36
N GLY A 370 20.56 -12.17 -4.78
CA GLY A 370 20.91 -11.96 -6.20
C GLY A 370 20.06 -10.90 -6.93
N MET A 371 18.97 -10.40 -6.35
CA MET A 371 18.15 -9.32 -6.90
C MET A 371 17.97 -8.19 -5.85
N PRO A 372 18.81 -7.14 -5.88
CA PRO A 372 18.88 -6.10 -4.84
C PRO A 372 17.74 -5.07 -4.95
N VAL A 373 16.49 -5.55 -4.96
CA VAL A 373 15.27 -4.74 -5.13
C VAL A 373 15.07 -3.70 -4.02
N TYR A 374 15.74 -3.84 -2.87
CA TYR A 374 15.77 -2.81 -1.82
C TYR A 374 16.26 -1.46 -2.34
N ARG A 375 17.11 -1.44 -3.39
CA ARG A 375 17.56 -0.20 -4.04
C ARG A 375 16.43 0.55 -4.76
N THR A 376 15.31 -0.11 -5.00
CA THR A 376 14.15 0.40 -5.76
C THR A 376 12.92 0.64 -4.89
N GLY A 377 13.08 0.65 -3.56
CA GLY A 377 12.00 0.83 -2.59
C GLY A 377 11.21 2.13 -2.79
N ILE A 378 9.88 2.05 -2.70
CA ILE A 378 8.96 3.19 -2.85
C ILE A 378 7.87 3.30 -1.78
N ALA A 379 7.72 2.27 -0.95
CA ALA A 379 6.76 2.22 0.15
C ALA A 379 7.32 1.29 1.22
N VAL A 380 7.12 1.60 2.49
CA VAL A 380 7.57 0.74 3.59
C VAL A 380 6.45 -0.18 4.05
N GLY A 381 6.77 -1.45 4.26
CA GLY A 381 5.95 -2.37 5.02
C GLY A 381 6.66 -2.76 6.31
N ASP A 382 5.93 -2.81 7.42
CA ASP A 382 6.50 -2.97 8.75
C ASP A 382 5.63 -3.82 9.69
N TYR A 383 4.71 -4.58 9.11
CA TYR A 383 3.87 -5.55 9.83
C TYR A 383 4.32 -6.99 9.54
N PRO A 384 4.13 -7.95 10.45
CA PRO A 384 4.34 -9.37 10.16
C PRO A 384 3.53 -9.82 8.94
N ILE A 385 3.89 -10.98 8.38
CA ILE A 385 3.01 -11.63 7.42
C ILE A 385 1.83 -12.19 8.18
N ASP A 386 0.63 -11.72 7.81
CA ASP A 386 -0.63 -12.10 8.43
C ASP A 386 -1.58 -12.68 7.37
N HIS A 387 -1.79 -14.00 7.41
CA HIS A 387 -2.67 -14.70 6.48
C HIS A 387 -3.91 -15.23 7.19
N HIS A 388 -5.08 -14.88 6.65
CA HIS A 388 -6.36 -15.39 7.11
C HIS A 388 -6.86 -16.47 6.17
N HIS A 389 -6.62 -17.73 6.50
CA HIS A 389 -7.13 -18.88 5.74
C HIS A 389 -7.82 -19.92 6.64
N ARG A 390 -8.21 -19.52 7.85
CA ARG A 390 -8.72 -20.45 8.86
C ARG A 390 -10.10 -20.99 8.53
N LYS A 391 -10.85 -20.32 7.66
CA LYS A 391 -12.15 -20.80 7.21
C LYS A 391 -12.08 -21.77 6.03
N ASN A 392 -10.90 -22.00 5.45
CA ASN A 392 -10.68 -23.01 4.43
C ASN A 392 -9.62 -24.04 4.86
N PRO A 393 -10.00 -25.27 5.26
CA PRO A 393 -9.06 -26.27 5.76
C PRO A 393 -8.09 -26.79 4.69
N ALA A 394 -8.35 -26.53 3.40
CA ALA A 394 -7.42 -26.89 2.32
C ALA A 394 -6.22 -25.94 2.21
N ALA A 395 -6.23 -24.81 2.91
CA ALA A 395 -5.11 -23.87 2.95
C ALA A 395 -4.14 -24.15 4.12
N PRO A 396 -2.86 -23.78 4.01
CA PRO A 396 -1.90 -23.87 5.09
C PRO A 396 -2.33 -23.03 6.31
N GLN A 397 -2.37 -23.67 7.48
CA GLN A 397 -2.85 -23.04 8.72
C GLN A 397 -1.75 -22.34 9.52
N HIS A 398 -0.49 -22.37 9.05
CA HIS A 398 0.69 -21.89 9.78
C HIS A 398 1.15 -20.47 9.39
N LEU A 399 0.54 -19.85 8.38
CA LEU A 399 0.98 -18.54 7.83
C LEU A 399 0.39 -17.32 8.55
N GLY A 400 -0.31 -17.52 9.68
CA GLY A 400 -1.06 -16.46 10.36
C GLY A 400 -0.22 -15.31 10.94
N PHE A 401 1.02 -15.54 11.38
CA PHE A 401 1.93 -14.48 11.90
C PHE A 401 3.40 -14.83 11.66
N TYR A 402 3.82 -14.90 10.39
CA TYR A 402 5.20 -15.23 10.05
C TYR A 402 6.10 -13.98 10.23
N PRO A 403 7.17 -14.07 11.06
CA PRO A 403 8.00 -12.93 11.40
C PRO A 403 8.89 -12.50 10.23
N VAL A 404 8.91 -11.21 9.94
CA VAL A 404 9.77 -10.59 8.92
C VAL A 404 10.34 -9.27 9.45
N PRO A 405 11.49 -8.77 8.97
CA PRO A 405 11.88 -7.38 9.23
C PRO A 405 10.95 -6.42 8.47
N SER A 406 11.04 -5.12 8.79
CA SER A 406 10.44 -4.11 7.91
C SER A 406 11.19 -4.08 6.58
N PHE A 407 10.48 -3.73 5.50
CA PHE A 407 10.98 -3.83 4.13
C PHE A 407 10.49 -2.65 3.29
N SER A 408 10.99 -2.55 2.06
CA SER A 408 10.52 -1.59 1.08
C SER A 408 10.01 -2.27 -0.18
N VAL A 409 8.79 -1.93 -0.60
CA VAL A 409 8.15 -2.44 -1.82
C VAL A 409 8.87 -1.85 -3.04
N PRO A 410 9.30 -2.68 -4.01
CA PRO A 410 10.05 -2.20 -5.18
C PRO A 410 9.15 -1.58 -6.24
N LEU A 411 9.60 -0.51 -6.90
CA LEU A 411 8.85 0.19 -7.95
C LEU A 411 8.36 -0.73 -9.07
N GLY A 412 9.20 -1.69 -9.48
CA GLY A 412 8.89 -2.64 -10.56
C GLY A 412 7.69 -3.56 -10.28
N SER A 413 7.25 -3.66 -9.01
CA SER A 413 6.05 -4.42 -8.64
C SER A 413 4.75 -3.74 -9.05
N LEU A 414 4.78 -2.44 -9.33
CA LEU A 414 3.60 -1.64 -9.72
C LEU A 414 3.34 -1.67 -11.23
N ILE A 415 4.30 -2.19 -12.01
CA ILE A 415 4.33 -2.04 -13.47
C ILE A 415 4.07 -3.40 -14.12
N PRO A 416 2.92 -3.60 -14.80
CA PRO A 416 2.63 -4.83 -15.54
C PRO A 416 3.69 -5.11 -16.62
N LYS A 417 4.15 -6.35 -16.74
CA LYS A 417 5.21 -6.71 -17.71
C LYS A 417 4.74 -6.63 -19.17
N ALA A 418 3.51 -7.04 -19.44
CA ALA A 418 2.99 -7.22 -20.80
C ALA A 418 2.11 -6.06 -21.31
N ILE A 419 1.63 -5.19 -20.41
CA ILE A 419 0.63 -4.17 -20.73
C ILE A 419 1.19 -2.78 -20.43
N LYS A 420 1.09 -1.88 -21.41
CA LYS A 420 1.49 -0.48 -21.32
C LYS A 420 0.28 0.40 -20.96
N GLY A 421 0.54 1.61 -20.46
CA GLY A 421 -0.52 2.55 -20.07
C GLY A 421 -1.32 2.13 -18.84
N LEU A 422 -0.82 1.14 -18.08
CA LEU A 422 -1.41 0.65 -16.83
C LEU A 422 -0.37 0.64 -15.71
N ILE A 423 -0.76 1.08 -14.51
CA ILE A 423 0.00 1.00 -13.26
C ILE A 423 -0.93 0.41 -12.19
N ILE A 424 -0.39 -0.34 -11.22
CA ILE A 424 -1.18 -0.91 -10.12
C ILE A 424 -0.89 -0.15 -8.82
N ALA A 425 -1.93 0.20 -8.07
CA ALA A 425 -1.83 1.06 -6.88
C ALA A 425 -2.48 0.51 -5.60
N GLU A 426 -3.12 -0.65 -5.66
CA GLU A 426 -3.84 -1.27 -4.52
C GLU A 426 -3.22 -2.65 -4.22
N LYS A 427 -3.94 -3.56 -3.56
CA LYS A 427 -3.47 -4.93 -3.24
C LYS A 427 -3.01 -5.78 -4.43
N GLY A 428 -3.34 -5.40 -5.67
CA GLY A 428 -3.04 -6.16 -6.88
C GLY A 428 -1.61 -6.07 -7.42
N ILE A 429 -0.67 -5.45 -6.68
CA ILE A 429 0.73 -5.34 -7.08
C ILE A 429 1.41 -6.71 -7.25
N SER A 430 2.57 -6.74 -7.92
CA SER A 430 3.29 -7.97 -8.21
C SER A 430 4.07 -8.48 -6.99
N VAL A 431 3.38 -9.26 -6.17
CA VAL A 431 3.91 -9.92 -4.97
C VAL A 431 3.54 -11.41 -4.99
N SER A 432 4.26 -12.25 -4.23
CA SER A 432 3.76 -13.59 -3.90
C SER A 432 2.56 -13.53 -2.97
N ASN A 433 1.76 -14.61 -2.91
CA ASN A 433 0.68 -14.75 -1.93
C ASN A 433 1.20 -14.52 -0.49
N VAL A 434 2.36 -15.09 -0.16
CA VAL A 434 3.03 -14.93 1.13
C VAL A 434 3.22 -13.45 1.48
N VAL A 435 3.85 -12.70 0.59
CA VAL A 435 4.16 -11.28 0.82
C VAL A 435 2.92 -10.39 0.75
N ASN A 436 1.87 -10.79 0.02
CA ASN A 436 0.60 -10.07 0.03
C ASN A 436 0.04 -9.89 1.45
N GLY A 437 0.23 -10.88 2.33
CA GLY A 437 -0.19 -10.85 3.73
C GLY A 437 0.43 -9.75 4.60
N THR A 438 1.48 -9.06 4.12
CA THR A 438 2.06 -7.89 4.79
C THR A 438 1.95 -6.60 3.96
N THR A 439 1.99 -6.69 2.61
CA THR A 439 1.84 -5.50 1.76
C THR A 439 0.40 -4.98 1.67
N ARG A 440 -0.61 -5.80 2.00
CA ARG A 440 -2.04 -5.44 1.93
C ARG A 440 -2.51 -4.46 3.02
N LEU A 441 -1.64 -4.11 3.96
CA LEU A 441 -1.97 -3.31 5.15
C LEU A 441 -2.14 -1.83 4.78
N GLN A 442 -3.07 -1.14 5.44
CA GLN A 442 -3.54 0.21 5.10
C GLN A 442 -2.36 1.20 4.92
N PRO A 443 -1.38 1.28 5.85
CA PRO A 443 -0.25 2.20 5.68
C PRO A 443 0.57 1.89 4.44
N CYS A 444 0.84 0.61 4.18
CA CYS A 444 1.64 0.15 3.05
C CYS A 444 0.94 0.45 1.73
N VAL A 445 -0.35 0.11 1.62
CA VAL A 445 -1.19 0.39 0.45
C VAL A 445 -1.27 1.88 0.18
N MET A 446 -1.43 2.72 1.21
CA MET A 446 -1.51 4.17 1.01
C MET A 446 -0.21 4.73 0.40
N MET A 447 0.94 4.24 0.86
CA MET A 447 2.24 4.59 0.28
C MET A 447 2.45 4.00 -1.12
N ILE A 448 2.00 2.78 -1.39
CA ILE A 448 1.98 2.18 -2.74
C ILE A 448 1.18 3.08 -3.69
N GLY A 449 0.01 3.54 -3.25
CA GLY A 449 -0.82 4.50 -3.97
C GLY A 449 -0.07 5.80 -4.26
N GLN A 450 0.57 6.38 -3.25
CA GLN A 450 1.41 7.56 -3.43
C GLN A 450 2.48 7.31 -4.51
N ALA A 451 3.24 6.21 -4.44
CA ALA A 451 4.24 5.88 -5.44
C ALA A 451 3.66 5.70 -6.85
N ALA A 452 2.51 5.04 -6.98
CA ALA A 452 1.82 4.86 -8.25
C ALA A 452 1.37 6.20 -8.87
N GLY A 453 0.85 7.12 -8.06
CA GLY A 453 0.48 8.47 -8.49
C GLY A 453 1.68 9.28 -8.97
N ALA A 454 2.81 9.20 -8.25
CA ALA A 454 4.06 9.84 -8.65
C ALA A 454 4.57 9.30 -9.99
N LEU A 455 4.61 7.97 -10.14
CA LEU A 455 5.00 7.30 -11.37
C LEU A 455 4.10 7.69 -12.56
N ALA A 456 2.78 7.72 -12.35
CA ALA A 456 1.81 8.08 -13.38
C ALA A 456 1.97 9.53 -13.86
N ALA A 457 2.15 10.48 -12.94
CA ALA A 457 2.36 11.88 -13.31
C ALA A 457 3.68 12.07 -14.08
N ILE A 458 4.78 11.44 -13.64
CA ILE A 458 6.07 11.51 -14.34
C ILE A 458 5.97 10.88 -15.73
N THR A 459 5.28 9.75 -15.86
CA THR A 459 4.98 9.08 -17.15
C THR A 459 4.31 10.05 -18.12
N VAL A 460 3.28 10.78 -17.66
CA VAL A 460 2.58 11.78 -18.47
C VAL A 460 3.49 12.94 -18.86
N GLN A 461 4.24 13.49 -17.90
CA GLN A 461 5.10 14.66 -18.10
C GLN A 461 6.25 14.36 -19.07
N GLU A 462 6.89 13.20 -18.94
CA GLU A 462 7.99 12.79 -19.80
C GLU A 462 7.55 12.13 -21.10
N LYS A 463 6.26 11.81 -21.24
CA LYS A 463 5.70 11.08 -22.40
C LYS A 463 6.41 9.75 -22.63
N LYS A 464 6.73 9.04 -21.55
CA LYS A 464 7.40 7.72 -21.56
C LYS A 464 6.51 6.69 -20.90
N ASP A 465 6.62 5.43 -21.30
CA ASP A 465 5.98 4.33 -20.58
C ASP A 465 6.54 4.21 -19.16
N ALA A 466 5.71 3.79 -18.20
CA ALA A 466 6.09 3.63 -16.80
C ALA A 466 7.38 2.81 -16.59
N ALA A 467 7.58 1.76 -17.38
CA ALA A 467 8.78 0.92 -17.35
C ALA A 467 10.08 1.67 -17.70
N ALA A 468 9.98 2.77 -18.46
CA ALA A 468 11.12 3.58 -18.88
C ALA A 468 11.39 4.80 -17.97
N ILE A 469 10.59 4.98 -16.90
CA ILE A 469 10.83 6.03 -15.92
C ILE A 469 11.96 5.61 -14.98
N PRO A 470 13.01 6.43 -14.80
CA PRO A 470 14.10 6.12 -13.87
C PRO A 470 13.60 5.97 -12.42
N VAL A 471 13.96 4.87 -11.78
CA VAL A 471 13.59 4.56 -10.38
C VAL A 471 13.94 5.71 -9.43
N ARG A 472 15.17 6.25 -9.58
CA ARG A 472 15.70 7.35 -8.75
C ARG A 472 14.84 8.61 -8.81
N LYS A 473 14.18 8.88 -9.95
CA LYS A 473 13.32 10.05 -10.09
C LYS A 473 12.05 9.91 -9.26
N VAL A 474 11.42 8.73 -9.27
CA VAL A 474 10.23 8.45 -8.44
C VAL A 474 10.60 8.51 -6.97
N GLN A 475 11.70 7.86 -6.57
CA GLN A 475 12.20 7.90 -5.19
C GLN A 475 12.51 9.32 -4.70
N ALA A 476 13.11 10.17 -5.54
CA ALA A 476 13.37 11.56 -5.19
C ALA A 476 12.06 12.35 -4.97
N GLN A 477 11.03 12.13 -5.80
CA GLN A 477 9.72 12.76 -5.59
C GLN A 477 9.07 12.32 -4.27
N LEU A 478 9.20 11.04 -3.91
CA LEU A 478 8.68 10.49 -2.66
C LEU A 478 9.42 11.07 -1.44
N LEU A 479 10.75 11.13 -1.49
CA LEU A 479 11.56 11.74 -0.42
C LEU A 479 11.22 13.22 -0.21
N ASN A 480 11.00 13.98 -1.29
CA ASN A 480 10.59 15.39 -1.20
C ASN A 480 9.24 15.59 -0.50
N GLN A 481 8.44 14.52 -0.37
CA GLN A 481 7.16 14.52 0.33
C GLN A 481 7.22 13.77 1.67
N GLY A 482 8.43 13.59 2.23
CA GLY A 482 8.62 12.96 3.53
C GLY A 482 8.29 11.46 3.55
N ALA A 483 8.31 10.78 2.39
CA ALA A 483 8.13 9.33 2.35
C ALA A 483 9.47 8.61 2.59
N TYR A 484 9.43 7.50 3.33
CA TYR A 484 10.54 6.57 3.45
C TYR A 484 10.68 5.73 2.18
N ILE A 485 11.89 5.64 1.63
CA ILE A 485 12.25 4.70 0.55
C ILE A 485 13.07 3.52 1.08
N MET A 486 13.64 3.66 2.28
CA MET A 486 14.33 2.64 3.07
C MET A 486 13.65 2.54 4.45
N PRO A 487 13.49 1.34 5.03
CA PRO A 487 12.66 1.15 6.22
C PRO A 487 13.41 1.43 7.52
N PHE A 488 14.27 2.45 7.54
CA PHE A 488 15.15 2.80 8.65
C PHE A 488 14.37 3.43 9.80
N TYR A 489 14.16 2.64 10.85
CA TYR A 489 13.33 2.96 11.99
C TYR A 489 13.89 4.11 12.84
N ASP A 490 15.21 4.15 13.01
CA ASP A 490 15.94 5.01 13.95
C ASP A 490 16.38 6.36 13.35
N VAL A 491 16.07 6.61 12.07
CA VAL A 491 16.23 7.94 11.44
C VAL A 491 14.85 8.45 11.03
N LYS A 492 14.30 9.34 11.84
CA LYS A 492 12.94 9.89 11.67
C LYS A 492 12.88 10.95 10.57
N ILE A 493 11.71 11.15 9.96
CA ILE A 493 11.50 12.19 8.91
C ILE A 493 11.93 13.58 9.38
N GLY A 494 11.71 13.92 10.65
CA GLY A 494 12.11 15.20 11.22
C GLY A 494 13.62 15.36 11.46
N HIS A 495 14.42 14.31 11.24
CA HIS A 495 15.87 14.39 11.38
C HIS A 495 16.46 15.22 10.23
N PRO A 496 17.35 16.21 10.49
CA PRO A 496 17.89 17.10 9.44
C PRO A 496 18.52 16.36 8.25
N HIS A 497 19.13 15.21 8.54
CA HIS A 497 19.84 14.37 7.56
C HIS A 497 19.02 13.18 7.05
N PHE A 498 17.70 13.17 7.25
CA PHE A 498 16.82 12.07 6.85
C PHE A 498 17.02 11.67 5.39
N ALA A 499 16.96 12.63 4.47
CA ALA A 499 17.03 12.35 3.03
C ALA A 499 18.39 11.77 2.59
N ALA A 500 19.49 12.24 3.19
CA ALA A 500 20.83 11.71 2.91
C ALA A 500 20.93 10.23 3.34
N VAL A 501 20.48 9.89 4.55
CA VAL A 501 20.47 8.51 5.04
C VAL A 501 19.64 7.61 4.14
N GLN A 502 18.46 8.06 3.72
CA GLN A 502 17.59 7.29 2.82
C GLN A 502 18.23 7.04 1.45
N ARG A 503 18.82 8.08 0.84
CA ARG A 503 19.51 7.98 -0.46
C ARG A 503 20.71 7.03 -0.39
N ILE A 504 21.56 7.19 0.61
CA ILE A 504 22.74 6.32 0.78
C ILE A 504 22.33 4.88 1.09
N GLY A 505 21.31 4.66 1.92
CA GLY A 505 20.75 3.32 2.14
C GLY A 505 20.28 2.65 0.85
N ALA A 506 19.59 3.40 -0.02
CA ALA A 506 19.09 2.92 -1.30
C ALA A 506 20.19 2.66 -2.36
N THR A 507 21.45 3.03 -2.10
CA THR A 507 22.60 2.60 -2.91
C THR A 507 23.13 1.22 -2.49
N GLY A 508 22.94 0.85 -1.22
CA GLY A 508 23.57 -0.32 -0.62
C GLY A 508 24.96 -0.06 -0.01
N ILE A 509 25.48 1.18 -0.06
CA ILE A 509 26.74 1.54 0.61
C ILE A 509 26.64 1.37 2.13
N LEU A 510 25.51 1.80 2.71
CA LEU A 510 25.22 1.64 4.14
C LEU A 510 23.93 0.86 4.34
N ARG A 511 24.08 -0.46 4.43
CA ARG A 511 22.98 -1.40 4.67
C ARG A 511 22.43 -1.27 6.09
N GLY A 512 21.11 -1.40 6.24
CA GLY A 512 20.46 -1.51 7.56
C GLY A 512 20.30 -2.96 8.03
N THR A 513 20.03 -3.15 9.31
CA THR A 513 19.84 -4.46 9.93
C THR A 513 18.37 -4.68 10.28
N GLY A 514 17.73 -5.62 9.58
CA GLY A 514 16.34 -6.01 9.82
C GLY A 514 16.16 -6.79 11.12
N LYS A 515 15.11 -6.50 11.87
CA LYS A 515 14.70 -7.18 13.09
C LYS A 515 13.17 -7.32 13.13
N PRO A 516 12.61 -8.55 13.11
CA PRO A 516 11.22 -8.76 13.48
C PRO A 516 10.99 -8.25 14.90
N ASN A 517 9.87 -7.56 15.15
CA ASN A 517 9.60 -6.98 16.47
C ASN A 517 8.09 -6.91 16.73
N ALA A 518 7.54 -7.95 17.36
CA ALA A 518 6.12 -8.08 17.65
C ALA A 518 5.26 -7.68 16.44
N TRP A 519 4.37 -6.69 16.59
CA TRP A 519 3.47 -6.15 15.56
C TRP A 519 4.06 -4.98 14.74
N ALA A 520 5.30 -4.57 15.04
CA ALA A 520 5.93 -3.38 14.48
C ALA A 520 7.38 -3.71 14.14
N ASN A 521 7.57 -4.39 13.01
CA ASN A 521 8.86 -4.81 12.51
C ASN A 521 9.76 -3.61 12.21
N GLN A 522 11.06 -3.82 12.30
CA GLN A 522 12.04 -2.74 12.26
C GLN A 522 13.23 -3.10 11.37
N THR A 523 13.88 -2.07 10.85
CA THR A 523 15.19 -2.15 10.23
C THR A 523 15.98 -0.97 10.75
N TRP A 524 17.16 -1.22 11.31
CA TRP A 524 17.96 -0.23 12.00
C TRP A 524 19.12 0.25 11.12
N PHE A 525 19.29 1.56 11.02
CA PHE A 525 20.43 2.18 10.34
C PHE A 525 21.64 2.31 11.25
N TYR A 526 21.45 2.51 12.56
CA TYR A 526 22.46 2.80 13.57
C TYR A 526 23.30 4.06 13.25
N PRO A 527 22.70 5.26 13.28
CA PRO A 527 23.34 6.50 12.82
C PRO A 527 24.66 6.82 13.55
N ASP A 528 24.73 6.57 14.85
CA ASP A 528 25.88 6.94 15.69
C ASP A 528 26.96 5.87 15.77
N SER A 529 26.74 4.70 15.16
CA SER A 529 27.73 3.62 15.18
C SER A 529 28.89 3.92 14.22
N PRO A 530 30.14 3.59 14.60
CA PRO A 530 31.28 3.67 13.71
C PRO A 530 31.13 2.65 12.56
N ILE A 531 31.77 2.95 11.43
CA ILE A 531 31.77 2.06 10.26
C ILE A 531 32.91 1.06 10.36
N GLN A 532 32.60 -0.23 10.24
CA GLN A 532 33.62 -1.28 10.10
C GLN A 532 34.14 -1.31 8.66
N SER A 533 35.45 -1.19 8.50
CA SER A 533 36.10 -1.05 7.18
C SER A 533 35.93 -2.28 6.28
N ASP A 534 35.91 -3.48 6.85
CA ASP A 534 35.75 -4.75 6.14
C ASP A 534 34.37 -4.87 5.46
N ARG A 535 33.31 -4.49 6.19
CA ARG A 535 31.93 -4.48 5.65
C ARG A 535 31.77 -3.44 4.56
N LEU A 536 32.36 -2.26 4.73
CA LEU A 536 32.25 -1.18 3.76
C LEU A 536 32.98 -1.52 2.44
N ALA A 537 34.09 -2.25 2.51
CA ALA A 537 34.92 -2.55 1.34
C ALA A 537 34.14 -3.24 0.22
N GLU A 538 33.22 -4.16 0.55
CA GLU A 538 32.33 -4.80 -0.44
C GLU A 538 31.25 -3.84 -0.97
N ASP A 539 30.71 -3.00 -0.09
CA ASP A 539 29.57 -2.14 -0.35
C ASP A 539 29.89 -0.97 -1.30
N ILE A 540 31.16 -0.53 -1.35
CA ILE A 540 31.59 0.58 -2.21
C ILE A 540 32.17 0.15 -3.57
N LYS A 541 32.40 -1.15 -3.81
CA LYS A 541 32.98 -1.64 -5.09
C LYS A 541 32.30 -1.10 -6.35
N PRO A 542 30.96 -0.97 -6.41
CA PRO A 542 30.31 -0.37 -7.59
C PRO A 542 30.76 1.06 -7.85
N PHE A 543 31.17 1.79 -6.81
CA PHE A 543 31.46 3.22 -6.85
C PHE A 543 32.95 3.55 -6.88
N THR A 544 33.84 2.68 -6.41
CA THR A 544 35.29 2.92 -6.42
C THR A 544 36.10 1.63 -6.23
N ASN A 545 37.34 1.63 -6.73
CA ASN A 545 38.33 0.57 -6.52
C ASN A 545 39.31 0.92 -5.39
N LYS A 546 39.05 1.99 -4.63
CA LYS A 546 39.91 2.42 -3.52
C LYS A 546 39.98 1.32 -2.47
N SER A 547 41.20 0.87 -2.16
CA SER A 547 41.44 -0.08 -1.08
C SER A 547 41.15 0.57 0.28
N ILE A 548 40.51 -0.18 1.17
CA ILE A 548 40.24 0.20 2.57
C ILE A 548 41.05 -0.74 3.47
N ALA A 549 41.53 -0.24 4.61
CA ALA A 549 42.17 -1.07 5.62
C ALA A 549 41.27 -2.26 6.01
N ALA A 550 41.86 -3.46 6.11
CA ALA A 550 41.10 -4.70 6.29
C ALA A 550 40.46 -4.87 7.68
N LYS A 551 40.86 -4.08 8.69
CA LYS A 551 40.35 -4.18 10.07
C LYS A 551 40.30 -2.80 10.73
N GLY A 552 39.31 -2.61 11.59
CA GLY A 552 39.12 -1.41 12.41
C GLY A 552 37.96 -0.52 11.96
N ASN A 553 37.84 0.61 12.64
CA ASN A 553 36.86 1.63 12.29
C ASN A 553 37.40 2.54 11.18
N LEU A 554 36.55 2.88 10.22
CA LEU A 554 36.85 3.86 9.19
C LEU A 554 37.08 5.24 9.83
N THR A 555 38.18 5.90 9.51
CA THR A 555 38.44 7.27 9.97
C THR A 555 37.73 8.30 9.08
N ALA A 556 37.61 9.54 9.55
CA ALA A 556 37.10 10.64 8.73
C ALA A 556 37.97 10.91 7.50
N GLN A 557 39.30 10.78 7.62
CA GLN A 557 40.23 10.90 6.51
C GLN A 557 40.06 9.79 5.47
N ASP A 558 39.82 8.53 5.91
CA ASP A 558 39.53 7.43 5.00
C ASP A 558 38.22 7.68 4.23
N ALA A 559 37.19 8.14 4.94
CA ALA A 559 35.90 8.48 4.35
C ALA A 559 36.01 9.61 3.30
N LEU A 560 36.77 10.66 3.58
CA LEU A 560 37.04 11.72 2.60
C LEU A 560 37.79 11.16 1.39
N SER A 561 38.79 10.31 1.61
CA SER A 561 39.58 9.68 0.54
C SER A 561 38.72 8.78 -0.35
N ILE A 562 37.78 8.03 0.22
CA ILE A 562 36.79 7.23 -0.53
C ILE A 562 35.89 8.16 -1.35
N THR A 563 35.41 9.25 -0.75
CA THR A 563 34.54 10.23 -1.38
C THR A 563 35.23 10.89 -2.59
N GLN A 564 36.49 11.29 -2.46
CA GLN A 564 37.31 11.81 -3.55
C GLN A 564 37.51 10.77 -4.66
N ALA A 565 37.73 9.50 -4.31
CA ALA A 565 37.89 8.44 -5.31
C ALA A 565 36.59 8.20 -6.11
N ILE A 566 35.43 8.30 -5.46
CA ILE A 566 34.13 8.26 -6.15
C ILE A 566 33.98 9.48 -7.06
N ALA A 567 34.28 10.69 -6.56
CA ALA A 567 34.24 11.92 -7.34
C ALA A 567 35.10 11.84 -8.61
N GLN A 568 36.31 11.30 -8.48
CA GLN A 568 37.23 11.09 -9.58
C GLN A 568 36.69 10.07 -10.60
N LYS A 569 36.22 8.89 -10.15
CA LYS A 569 35.69 7.84 -11.03
C LYS A 569 34.53 8.36 -11.89
N PHE A 570 33.62 9.12 -11.28
CA PHE A 570 32.42 9.64 -11.95
C PHE A 570 32.58 11.05 -12.52
N GLN A 571 33.79 11.63 -12.43
CA GLN A 571 34.08 12.98 -12.91
C GLN A 571 33.07 14.01 -12.38
N VAL A 572 32.78 13.95 -11.07
CA VAL A 572 31.78 14.82 -10.42
C VAL A 572 32.21 16.28 -10.55
N LYS A 573 31.33 17.11 -11.14
CA LYS A 573 31.52 18.55 -11.28
C LYS A 573 30.51 19.29 -10.41
N ASN A 574 30.98 19.84 -9.30
CA ASN A 574 30.20 20.64 -8.36
C ASN A 574 31.12 21.66 -7.65
N GLU A 575 30.59 22.36 -6.64
CA GLU A 575 31.26 23.46 -5.93
C GLU A 575 32.47 23.07 -5.07
N TRP A 576 32.73 21.78 -4.89
CA TRP A 576 33.85 21.28 -4.09
C TRP A 576 35.18 21.42 -4.83
N ALA A 577 36.20 21.92 -4.13
CA ALA A 577 37.52 22.19 -4.68
C ALA A 577 38.37 20.91 -4.84
N TRP A 578 37.92 19.94 -5.64
CA TRP A 578 38.56 18.63 -5.81
C TRP A 578 40.05 18.65 -6.17
N GLY A 579 40.54 19.71 -6.83
CA GLY A 579 41.93 19.87 -7.25
C GLY A 579 42.80 20.72 -6.32
N ASP A 580 42.27 21.24 -5.21
CA ASP A 580 42.97 22.10 -4.25
C ASP A 580 42.68 21.59 -2.83
N ALA A 581 43.62 20.83 -2.27
CA ALA A 581 43.43 20.12 -1.00
C ALA A 581 43.17 21.07 0.17
N ASP A 582 43.86 22.22 0.21
CA ASP A 582 43.72 23.21 1.29
C ASP A 582 42.33 23.87 1.21
N LYS A 583 41.92 24.30 0.02
CA LYS A 583 40.56 24.85 -0.16
C LYS A 583 39.48 23.81 0.13
N LEU A 584 39.67 22.56 -0.28
CA LEU A 584 38.72 21.49 -0.02
C LEU A 584 38.56 21.24 1.49
N GLN A 585 39.66 21.20 2.24
CA GLN A 585 39.59 21.05 3.70
C GLN A 585 38.88 22.23 4.37
N VAL A 586 39.14 23.47 3.93
CA VAL A 586 38.44 24.65 4.45
C VAL A 586 36.93 24.56 4.16
N GLN A 587 36.55 24.24 2.92
CA GLN A 587 35.14 24.04 2.54
C GLN A 587 34.49 22.95 3.38
N LEU A 588 35.17 21.81 3.55
CA LEU A 588 34.66 20.67 4.31
C LEU A 588 34.48 21.01 5.78
N ALA A 589 35.46 21.66 6.43
CA ALA A 589 35.35 22.05 7.83
C ALA A 589 34.14 22.98 8.08
N VAL A 590 33.91 23.95 7.18
CA VAL A 590 32.74 24.84 7.23
C VAL A 590 31.44 24.05 7.09
N GLN A 591 31.33 23.19 6.08
CA GLN A 591 30.11 22.42 5.85
C GLN A 591 29.85 21.37 6.94
N TRP A 592 30.91 20.74 7.47
CA TRP A 592 30.81 19.78 8.56
C TRP A 592 30.17 20.40 9.81
N LYS A 593 30.54 21.64 10.12
CA LYS A 593 29.93 22.43 11.19
C LYS A 593 28.48 22.80 10.87
N ASN A 594 28.17 23.19 9.63
CA ASN A 594 26.81 23.48 9.18
C ASN A 594 25.89 22.25 9.23
N TRP A 595 26.43 21.05 9.02
CA TRP A 595 25.72 19.79 9.21
C TRP A 595 25.52 19.42 10.69
N GLY A 596 26.06 20.21 11.62
CA GLY A 596 25.91 19.99 13.06
C GLY A 596 26.84 18.92 13.62
N PHE A 597 27.94 18.59 12.94
CA PHE A 597 28.89 17.57 13.38
C PHE A 597 30.07 18.10 14.21
N GLY A 598 30.08 19.40 14.49
CA GLY A 598 31.15 20.07 15.24
C GLY A 598 32.38 20.34 14.36
N GLU A 599 33.57 20.24 14.95
CA GLU A 599 34.83 20.49 14.25
C GLU A 599 35.32 19.22 13.53
N TRP A 600 35.81 19.38 12.30
CA TRP A 600 36.37 18.28 11.51
C TRP A 600 37.68 17.79 12.13
N ARG A 601 37.84 16.47 12.25
CA ARG A 601 39.05 15.81 12.76
C ARG A 601 39.36 14.58 11.91
N ASN A 602 40.59 14.47 11.42
CA ASN A 602 40.97 13.43 10.45
C ASN A 602 40.97 12.01 11.04
N ASP A 603 41.56 11.85 12.23
CA ASP A 603 41.91 10.53 12.79
C ASP A 603 40.87 9.97 13.77
N VAL A 604 39.63 10.47 13.71
CA VAL A 604 38.53 9.95 14.53
C VAL A 604 37.67 8.98 13.74
N PRO A 605 37.14 7.91 14.38
CA PRO A 605 36.13 7.06 13.76
C PRO A 605 34.95 7.89 13.25
N ILE A 606 34.62 7.75 11.97
CA ILE A 606 33.43 8.38 11.38
C ILE A 606 32.19 7.54 11.68
N THR A 607 31.09 8.19 12.03
CA THR A 607 29.81 7.50 12.21
C THR A 607 29.14 7.21 10.87
N ARG A 608 28.20 6.28 10.88
CA ARG A 608 27.38 5.94 9.69
C ARG A 608 26.57 7.13 9.18
N LEU A 609 26.01 7.94 10.09
CA LEU A 609 25.29 9.16 9.74
C LEU A 609 26.22 10.19 9.06
N GLN A 610 27.37 10.44 9.68
CA GLN A 610 28.36 11.38 9.18
C GLN A 610 28.84 11.00 7.77
N PHE A 611 29.16 9.72 7.56
CA PHE A 611 29.58 9.26 6.25
C PHE A 611 28.46 9.30 5.21
N ALA A 612 27.21 9.01 5.60
CA ALA A 612 26.07 9.13 4.71
C ALA A 612 25.91 10.58 4.21
N VAL A 613 25.99 11.55 5.12
CA VAL A 613 25.88 12.98 4.78
C VAL A 613 27.05 13.44 3.92
N LEU A 614 28.28 13.02 4.25
CA LEU A 614 29.49 13.32 3.47
C LEU A 614 29.33 12.84 2.02
N LEU A 615 28.98 11.57 1.82
CA LEU A 615 28.80 11.00 0.48
C LEU A 615 27.67 11.68 -0.29
N ASP A 616 26.53 11.90 0.38
CA ASP A 616 25.35 12.46 -0.25
C ASP A 616 25.58 13.90 -0.71
N ALA A 617 26.21 14.73 0.12
CA ALA A 617 26.47 16.13 -0.18
C ALA A 617 27.62 16.33 -1.19
N MET A 618 28.68 15.53 -1.11
CA MET A 618 29.85 15.73 -1.96
C MET A 618 29.75 15.05 -3.32
N VAL A 619 29.16 13.85 -3.40
CA VAL A 619 29.14 13.07 -4.65
C VAL A 619 27.76 12.52 -5.04
N ASN A 620 26.81 12.43 -4.12
CA ASN A 620 25.45 11.94 -4.35
C ASN A 620 25.42 10.63 -5.17
N PRO A 621 25.94 9.51 -4.62
CA PRO A 621 26.06 8.25 -5.36
C PRO A 621 24.70 7.69 -5.80
N PHE A 622 23.62 8.08 -5.11
CA PHE A 622 22.24 7.77 -5.47
C PHE A 622 21.85 8.31 -6.86
N ALA A 623 22.35 9.50 -7.24
CA ALA A 623 22.13 10.10 -8.54
C ALA A 623 23.15 9.66 -9.60
N LEU A 624 24.36 9.27 -9.20
CA LEU A 624 25.44 8.89 -10.13
C LEU A 624 25.18 7.56 -10.85
N LEU A 625 24.71 6.55 -10.13
CA LEU A 625 24.45 5.22 -10.69
C LEU A 625 22.95 4.93 -10.79
N PRO A 626 22.37 4.95 -12.01
CA PRO A 626 21.01 4.50 -12.21
C PRO A 626 20.88 3.02 -11.88
N VAL A 627 19.67 2.62 -11.50
CA VAL A 627 19.29 1.23 -11.25
C VAL A 627 18.10 0.86 -12.12
N ASN A 628 18.12 -0.35 -12.66
CA ASN A 628 16.96 -0.91 -13.32
C ASN A 628 15.90 -1.32 -12.27
N HIS A 629 14.73 -1.78 -12.74
CA HIS A 629 13.64 -2.18 -11.83
C HIS A 629 13.99 -3.36 -10.92
N GLN A 630 14.96 -4.19 -11.28
CA GLN A 630 15.47 -5.30 -10.45
C GLN A 630 16.54 -4.84 -9.43
N GLY A 631 16.88 -3.54 -9.39
CA GLY A 631 17.85 -2.95 -8.49
C GLY A 631 19.31 -3.11 -8.92
N GLN A 632 19.57 -3.67 -10.10
CA GLN A 632 20.92 -3.77 -10.63
C GLN A 632 21.38 -2.41 -11.14
N PHE A 633 22.65 -2.08 -10.92
CA PHE A 633 23.23 -0.85 -11.47
C PHE A 633 23.32 -0.94 -12.99
N GLU A 634 22.88 0.10 -13.69
CA GLU A 634 23.07 0.21 -15.13
C GLU A 634 24.45 0.83 -15.38
N LEU A 635 25.46 -0.03 -15.45
CA LEU A 635 26.82 0.38 -15.79
C LEU A 635 26.84 0.77 -17.27
N LYS A 636 27.16 2.04 -17.55
CA LYS A 636 27.50 2.47 -18.90
C LYS A 636 28.88 1.89 -19.21
N TYR A 637 28.92 0.89 -20.10
CA TYR A 637 30.17 0.39 -20.67
C TYR A 637 30.75 1.38 -21.66
#